data_AF-A0A812SMI6-F1
#
_entry.id   AF-A0A812SMI6-F1
#
_cell.length_a   1.000
_cell.length_b   1.000
_cell.length_c   1.000
_cell.angle_alpha   90.00
_cell.angle_beta   90.00
_cell.angle_gamma   90.00
#
_symmetry.space_group_name_H-M   'P 1'
#
loop_
_entity.id
_entity.type
_entity.pdbx_description
1 polymer ?
#
loop_
_entity_poly.entity_id
_entity_poly.type
_entity_poly.pdbx_seq_one_letter_code
_entity_poly.pdbx_strand_id
1 'polypeptide(L)'
;MAIPQKRLASVLVGAVAVAVSLALASSTFNPFQTTPADWEVNDPGVSCDAHAGANIEVLVAGVPLTGSSSMQHLLQKLGYETMHWQSYMTRYFEFMSHFYTGAIVDPDVQKVFQDIPGKGALLDPVVPALFDSLRCAYPNAKVILTTKEASSWLQSYESYVAHTWLYHWTRSPVLFLLSHVSRALRLGSILRCLSLLPPPSGLDLDHLPELSAAFRKSDELIFGSWQPTRFHIKKRQLYEEHVKATVPAERLLILDDSAGDALGKLAHFLNVSASSAGREHFNAVSSSSPPIQAEVLRGNVLMMVAAAGSLLLLMLAALLFLSPDLWLALDSWARLVASYGGVRQVYIDRCSQGHFEYGCPASSFSALHEHTGFLELLGLRTHPGKSSVEFLSDFSVIPSYLPIDQAAAACLGAVGLAVADFVEMRGGSAQTVRVRQSDAGAVTAGYLHLRVSPDKNYKGCEGFRATIEAESRVNPVRRPYPCRDGGFVFVHGGLPKLKQGILDFFGCDCDVESIQTKTQQKNAPELEKAMQAAGLAVTQCRTPQEWRQTEQYRRTSSLPVVLVEPVPSGNGNREPRCLESSPTRPLSGVVVLDFTHIIASPVVGRTLAEHGALVIKVVYSERPRRPCFDEETNHGKVPLHINLQAKGDRQRLWDLVAAADIFIDGYTEGVLERQGFGKDALQACNPNLIYVDVTCYGHVGPLASCKGFQQNANFATGVAVVADEQFLAYQLLSQVDYATGFMGAYGAILALCHRARTGQAS
;
A
#
# COMPACT_ATOMS: atom_id res chain seq x y z
N MET A 1 -34.73 -4.55 -9.50
CA MET A 1 -35.86 -5.51 -9.50
C MET A 1 -36.40 -5.62 -8.07
N ALA A 2 -37.72 -5.52 -7.88
CA ALA A 2 -38.36 -5.53 -6.56
C ALA A 2 -38.63 -6.97 -6.06
N ILE A 3 -38.28 -7.28 -4.81
CA ILE A 3 -38.53 -8.59 -4.17
C ILE A 3 -39.44 -8.37 -2.94
N PRO A 4 -40.40 -9.27 -2.62
CA PRO A 4 -41.55 -8.96 -1.75
C PRO A 4 -41.21 -8.95 -0.25
N GLN A 5 -41.79 -7.97 0.47
CA GLN A 5 -41.63 -7.70 1.91
C GLN A 5 -41.83 -8.91 2.85
N LYS A 6 -42.57 -9.93 2.44
CA LYS A 6 -42.85 -11.12 3.26
C LYS A 6 -41.61 -11.98 3.57
N ARG A 7 -40.58 -11.99 2.70
CA ARG A 7 -39.33 -12.74 2.96
C ARG A 7 -38.37 -12.00 3.89
N LEU A 8 -38.45 -10.67 3.94
CA LEU A 8 -37.60 -9.84 4.80
C LEU A 8 -37.95 -10.02 6.29
N ALA A 9 -39.26 -10.11 6.59
CA ALA A 9 -39.77 -10.32 7.94
C ALA A 9 -39.35 -11.68 8.53
N SER A 10 -39.34 -12.75 7.71
CA SER A 10 -38.96 -14.09 8.16
C SER A 10 -37.48 -14.19 8.53
N VAL A 11 -36.61 -13.50 7.78
CA VAL A 11 -35.16 -13.48 8.01
C VAL A 11 -34.80 -12.65 9.25
N LEU A 12 -35.48 -11.52 9.45
CA LEU A 12 -35.30 -10.67 10.65
C LEU A 12 -35.73 -11.38 11.94
N VAL A 13 -36.85 -12.11 11.92
CA VAL A 13 -37.33 -12.88 13.09
C VAL A 13 -36.37 -14.03 13.43
N GLY A 14 -35.80 -14.69 12.42
CA GLY A 14 -34.78 -15.73 12.62
C GLY A 14 -33.47 -15.20 13.21
N ALA A 15 -33.02 -14.01 12.76
CA ALA A 15 -31.79 -13.40 13.26
C ALA A 15 -31.90 -12.94 14.73
N VAL A 16 -33.06 -12.39 15.13
CA VAL A 16 -33.30 -11.92 16.51
C VAL A 16 -33.40 -13.09 17.50
N ALA A 17 -34.08 -14.18 17.16
CA ALA A 17 -34.19 -15.36 18.03
C ALA A 17 -32.84 -16.03 18.32
N VAL A 18 -31.92 -15.99 17.34
CA VAL A 18 -30.56 -16.55 17.46
C VAL A 18 -29.64 -15.63 18.26
N ALA A 19 -29.76 -14.30 18.11
CA ALA A 19 -29.00 -13.35 18.91
C ALA A 19 -29.33 -13.43 20.41
N VAL A 20 -30.61 -13.62 20.76
CA VAL A 20 -31.07 -13.85 22.14
C VAL A 20 -30.52 -15.16 22.71
N SER A 21 -30.43 -16.22 21.90
CA SER A 21 -29.88 -17.51 22.32
C SER A 21 -28.36 -17.46 22.58
N LEU A 22 -27.62 -16.65 21.81
CA LEU A 22 -26.18 -16.41 22.02
C LEU A 22 -25.89 -15.55 23.27
N ALA A 23 -26.74 -14.55 23.55
CA ALA A 23 -26.63 -13.74 24.75
C ALA A 23 -26.79 -14.59 26.02
N LEU A 24 -27.77 -15.52 26.04
CA LEU A 24 -28.01 -16.45 27.15
C LEU A 24 -26.90 -17.50 27.33
N ALA A 25 -26.22 -17.90 26.25
CA ALA A 25 -25.08 -18.83 26.30
C ALA A 25 -23.77 -18.17 26.78
N SER A 26 -23.58 -16.88 26.50
CA SER A 26 -22.37 -16.14 26.91
C SER A 26 -22.34 -15.79 28.40
N SER A 27 -23.48 -15.76 29.09
CA SER A 27 -23.57 -15.37 30.50
C SER A 27 -23.37 -16.52 31.49
N THR A 28 -23.22 -17.77 31.04
CA THR A 28 -23.19 -18.96 31.93
C THR A 28 -21.86 -19.71 31.99
N PHE A 29 -20.85 -19.37 31.19
CA PHE A 29 -19.51 -19.99 31.26
C PHE A 29 -18.39 -18.98 30.98
N ASN A 30 -17.88 -18.35 32.04
CA ASN A 30 -16.61 -17.63 32.03
C ASN A 30 -15.64 -18.32 33.01
N PRO A 31 -14.72 -19.18 32.55
CA PRO A 31 -13.87 -19.96 33.44
C PRO A 31 -12.68 -19.18 34.04
N PHE A 32 -12.52 -17.88 33.75
CA PHE A 32 -11.36 -17.06 34.17
C PHE A 32 -11.73 -15.85 35.03
N GLN A 33 -12.62 -16.03 36.00
CA GLN A 33 -12.81 -15.05 37.08
C GLN A 33 -12.15 -15.54 38.38
N THR A 34 -10.83 -15.51 38.44
CA THR A 34 -10.09 -15.36 39.70
C THR A 34 -8.73 -14.76 39.39
N THR A 35 -8.61 -13.44 39.44
CA THR A 35 -7.33 -12.82 39.80
C THR A 35 -6.98 -13.32 41.21
N PRO A 36 -5.82 -13.93 41.47
CA PRO A 36 -5.35 -14.07 42.85
C PRO A 36 -5.26 -12.66 43.43
N ALA A 37 -5.85 -12.44 44.61
CA ALA A 37 -5.95 -11.13 45.26
C ALA A 37 -4.58 -10.53 45.67
N ASP A 38 -3.51 -11.29 45.45
CA ASP A 38 -2.17 -11.11 45.99
C ASP A 38 -1.16 -10.56 44.96
N TRP A 39 -1.58 -10.24 43.74
CA TRP A 39 -0.73 -9.63 42.71
C TRP A 39 -1.01 -8.11 42.64
N GLU A 40 -0.56 -7.37 43.65
CA GLU A 40 -0.65 -5.90 43.62
C GLU A 40 0.30 -5.33 42.55
N VAL A 41 -0.31 -4.65 41.58
CA VAL A 41 0.35 -3.95 40.48
C VAL A 41 0.75 -2.57 40.99
N ASN A 42 2.06 -2.29 40.96
CA ASN A 42 2.77 -1.07 41.38
C ASN A 42 3.29 -1.08 42.83
N ASP A 43 4.41 -1.76 43.05
CA ASP A 43 5.39 -1.32 44.05
C ASP A 43 6.77 -1.15 43.38
N PRO A 44 7.26 0.09 43.19
CA PRO A 44 8.54 0.36 42.54
C PRO A 44 9.76 0.13 43.45
N GLY A 45 9.61 -0.60 44.56
CA GLY A 45 10.60 -0.64 45.65
C GLY A 45 11.08 -2.00 46.15
N VAL A 46 10.80 -3.14 45.52
CA VAL A 46 11.21 -4.44 46.08
C VAL A 46 12.63 -4.81 45.62
N SER A 47 13.60 -4.70 46.54
CA SER A 47 14.96 -5.24 46.40
C SER A 47 14.93 -6.76 46.26
N CYS A 48 15.92 -7.30 45.54
CA CYS A 48 16.17 -8.72 45.32
C CYS A 48 16.59 -9.46 46.61
N ASP A 49 15.83 -9.35 47.69
CA ASP A 49 16.06 -10.13 48.90
C ASP A 49 15.31 -11.46 48.79
N ALA A 50 16.09 -12.54 48.85
CA ALA A 50 15.70 -13.90 48.53
C ALA A 50 14.42 -14.35 49.25
N HIS A 51 13.38 -14.65 48.47
CA HIS A 51 12.24 -15.41 48.96
C HIS A 51 12.67 -16.87 49.19
N ALA A 52 12.79 -17.25 50.47
CA ALA A 52 13.08 -18.60 50.91
C ALA A 52 11.90 -19.54 50.59
N GLY A 53 11.90 -20.15 49.40
CA GLY A 53 10.84 -21.09 48.99
C GLY A 53 11.19 -22.02 47.83
N ALA A 54 11.90 -21.55 46.80
CA ALA A 54 12.23 -22.36 45.64
C ALA A 54 13.72 -22.75 45.62
N ASN A 55 14.01 -24.03 45.84
CA ASN A 55 15.39 -24.55 45.78
C ASN A 55 15.67 -25.12 44.37
N ILE A 56 15.66 -24.24 43.36
CA ILE A 56 15.97 -24.62 41.98
C ILE A 56 17.48 -24.76 41.84
N GLU A 57 17.94 -26.01 41.74
CA GLU A 57 19.35 -26.37 41.61
C GLU A 57 19.76 -26.58 40.15
N VAL A 58 18.79 -26.84 39.26
CA VAL A 58 19.05 -27.12 37.84
C VAL A 58 18.13 -26.31 36.93
N LEU A 59 18.73 -25.63 35.96
CA LEU A 59 18.03 -24.96 34.86
C LEU A 59 18.35 -25.69 33.56
N VAL A 60 17.33 -26.21 32.88
CA VAL A 60 17.52 -26.79 31.54
C VAL A 60 17.31 -25.69 30.51
N ALA A 61 18.42 -25.22 29.94
CA ALA A 61 18.46 -24.25 28.88
C ALA A 61 18.43 -24.95 27.51
N GLY A 62 17.63 -24.40 26.61
CA GLY A 62 17.46 -24.85 25.25
C GLY A 62 16.19 -24.16 24.76
N VAL A 63 16.12 -23.72 23.50
CA VAL A 63 14.83 -23.24 22.99
C VAL A 63 13.91 -24.46 23.12
N PRO A 64 12.89 -24.39 23.98
CA PRO A 64 12.12 -25.57 24.28
C PRO A 64 11.35 -25.93 23.04
N LEU A 65 10.60 -27.02 23.12
CA LEU A 65 9.70 -27.60 22.11
C LEU A 65 10.14 -29.00 21.67
N THR A 66 11.31 -29.50 22.10
CA THR A 66 11.78 -30.85 21.72
C THR A 66 12.70 -31.54 22.75
N GLY A 67 12.29 -32.69 23.32
CA GLY A 67 13.14 -33.53 24.19
C GLY A 67 12.96 -33.31 25.71
N SER A 68 12.09 -32.41 26.12
CA SER A 68 11.81 -32.09 27.51
C SER A 68 11.32 -33.29 28.33
N SER A 69 10.50 -34.17 27.75
CA SER A 69 10.05 -35.39 28.43
C SER A 69 11.19 -36.38 28.72
N SER A 70 12.19 -36.47 27.84
CA SER A 70 13.38 -37.31 28.06
C SER A 70 14.26 -36.74 29.16
N MET A 71 14.50 -35.42 29.14
CA MET A 71 15.27 -34.72 30.18
C MET A 71 14.57 -34.79 31.53
N GLN A 72 13.24 -34.65 31.54
CA GLN A 72 12.40 -34.81 32.72
C GLN A 72 12.63 -36.19 33.36
N HIS A 73 12.59 -37.25 32.53
CA HIS A 73 12.83 -38.61 32.99
C HIS A 73 14.25 -38.84 33.54
N LEU A 74 15.27 -38.26 32.91
CA LEU A 74 16.66 -38.40 33.36
C LEU A 74 16.90 -37.69 34.69
N LEU A 75 16.36 -36.48 34.86
CA LEU A 75 16.47 -35.70 36.10
C LEU A 75 15.67 -36.33 37.25
N GLN A 76 14.47 -36.85 36.97
CA GLN A 76 13.68 -37.62 37.94
C GLN A 76 14.43 -38.87 38.42
N LYS A 77 15.14 -39.59 37.52
CA LYS A 77 16.00 -40.74 37.90
C LYS A 77 17.19 -40.37 38.79
N LEU A 78 17.62 -39.10 38.76
CA LEU A 78 18.68 -38.56 39.61
C LEU A 78 18.13 -37.89 40.89
N GLY A 79 16.82 -38.01 41.14
CA GLY A 79 16.15 -37.52 42.35
C GLY A 79 15.75 -36.05 42.31
N TYR A 80 15.68 -35.42 41.14
CA TYR A 80 15.19 -34.04 40.98
C TYR A 80 13.68 -34.01 40.77
N GLU A 81 13.01 -33.06 41.42
CA GLU A 81 11.63 -32.70 41.12
C GLU A 81 11.62 -31.76 39.92
N THR A 82 10.80 -32.07 38.92
CA THR A 82 10.87 -31.43 37.60
C THR A 82 9.62 -30.62 37.32
N MET A 83 9.81 -29.36 36.92
CA MET A 83 8.70 -28.48 36.55
C MET A 83 8.72 -28.24 35.04
N HIS A 84 7.75 -28.84 34.34
CA HIS A 84 7.55 -28.70 32.90
C HIS A 84 6.34 -27.82 32.59
N TRP A 85 6.40 -26.99 31.54
CA TRP A 85 5.37 -25.97 31.24
C TRP A 85 3.93 -26.48 31.15
N GLN A 86 3.75 -27.75 30.77
CA GLN A 86 2.43 -28.41 30.74
C GLN A 86 1.79 -28.51 32.13
N SER A 87 2.59 -28.67 33.18
CA SER A 87 2.15 -28.85 34.55
C SER A 87 1.67 -27.55 35.22
N TYR A 88 1.97 -26.38 34.62
CA TYR A 88 1.64 -25.06 35.17
C TYR A 88 1.04 -24.10 34.12
N MET A 89 0.50 -24.66 33.02
CA MET A 89 0.01 -23.94 31.84
C MET A 89 -0.83 -22.70 32.17
N THR A 90 -1.83 -22.83 33.03
CA THR A 90 -2.81 -21.76 33.27
C THR A 90 -2.16 -20.51 33.87
N ARG A 91 -1.35 -20.69 34.93
CA ARG A 91 -0.67 -19.60 35.65
C ARG A 91 0.41 -18.94 34.79
N TYR A 92 1.11 -19.76 33.99
CA TYR A 92 2.18 -19.29 33.11
C TYR A 92 1.67 -18.54 31.88
N PHE A 93 0.56 -18.96 31.26
CA PHE A 93 0.00 -18.23 30.11
C PHE A 93 -0.61 -16.89 30.51
N GLU A 94 -1.21 -16.79 31.70
CA GLU A 94 -1.67 -15.50 32.25
C GLU A 94 -0.48 -14.56 32.47
N PHE A 95 0.56 -15.02 33.17
CA PHE A 95 1.82 -14.28 33.34
C PHE A 95 2.42 -13.82 32.01
N MET A 96 2.55 -14.73 31.04
CA MET A 96 3.12 -14.42 29.72
C MET A 96 2.26 -13.42 28.93
N SER A 97 0.94 -13.51 29.05
CA SER A 97 0.03 -12.54 28.44
C SER A 97 0.23 -11.14 29.03
N HIS A 98 0.35 -11.03 30.35
CA HIS A 98 0.60 -9.76 31.02
C HIS A 98 2.01 -9.21 30.73
N PHE A 99 3.03 -10.06 30.69
CA PHE A 99 4.39 -9.68 30.31
C PHE A 99 4.47 -9.15 28.87
N TYR A 100 3.91 -9.85 27.88
CA TYR A 100 3.97 -9.41 26.48
C TYR A 100 3.09 -8.21 26.15
N THR A 101 2.02 -7.98 26.92
CA THR A 101 1.22 -6.75 26.79
C THR A 101 1.84 -5.56 27.52
N GLY A 102 2.99 -5.75 28.18
CA GLY A 102 3.68 -4.71 28.94
C GLY A 102 3.00 -4.38 30.27
N ALA A 103 2.02 -5.17 30.71
CA ALA A 103 1.37 -5.02 32.00
C ALA A 103 2.29 -5.42 33.18
N ILE A 104 3.34 -6.20 32.91
CA ILE A 104 4.42 -6.53 33.85
C ILE A 104 5.74 -6.09 33.21
N VAL A 105 6.41 -5.09 33.79
CA VAL A 105 7.63 -4.49 33.25
C VAL A 105 8.89 -5.14 33.82
N ASP A 106 8.84 -5.64 35.06
CA ASP A 106 9.94 -6.37 35.69
C ASP A 106 9.39 -7.63 36.40
N PRO A 107 9.41 -8.80 35.75
CA PRO A 107 8.76 -9.98 36.28
C PRO A 107 9.57 -10.61 37.42
N ASP A 108 8.97 -10.69 38.61
CA ASP A 108 9.48 -11.53 39.69
C ASP A 108 9.27 -13.01 39.36
N VAL A 109 10.25 -13.59 38.66
CA VAL A 109 10.25 -14.98 38.24
C VAL A 109 10.27 -15.95 39.42
N GLN A 110 10.70 -15.53 40.63
CA GLN A 110 10.67 -16.40 41.80
C GLN A 110 9.24 -16.71 42.22
N LYS A 111 8.32 -15.73 42.17
CA LYS A 111 6.89 -15.94 42.45
C LYS A 111 6.20 -16.87 41.46
N VAL A 112 6.68 -16.93 40.22
CA VAL A 112 6.12 -17.82 39.18
C VAL A 112 6.48 -19.29 39.47
N PHE A 113 7.66 -19.54 40.04
CA PHE A 113 8.21 -20.88 40.25
C PHE A 113 8.40 -21.25 41.74
N GLN A 114 7.70 -20.56 42.64
CA GLN A 114 7.83 -20.69 44.10
C GLN A 114 7.36 -22.05 44.67
N ASP A 115 6.54 -22.79 43.92
CA ASP A 115 5.83 -23.99 44.41
C ASP A 115 6.58 -25.32 44.15
N ILE A 116 7.90 -25.30 43.95
CA ILE A 116 8.71 -26.53 43.76
C ILE A 116 9.30 -26.97 45.11
N PRO A 117 8.80 -28.06 45.73
CA PRO A 117 9.41 -28.58 46.95
C PRO A 117 10.71 -29.35 46.62
N GLY A 118 11.70 -29.31 47.52
CA GLY A 118 12.91 -30.14 47.40
C GLY A 118 13.91 -29.69 46.32
N LYS A 119 14.66 -30.64 45.73
CA LYS A 119 15.69 -30.38 44.71
C LYS A 119 15.05 -30.11 43.35
N GLY A 120 14.81 -28.84 43.05
CA GLY A 120 14.06 -28.42 41.87
C GLY A 120 14.90 -28.36 40.59
N ALA A 121 14.31 -28.84 39.50
CA ALA A 121 14.81 -28.65 38.14
C ALA A 121 13.73 -28.00 37.26
N LEU A 122 14.05 -26.84 36.68
CA LEU A 122 13.16 -26.13 35.78
C LEU A 122 13.46 -26.52 34.33
N LEU A 123 12.46 -27.06 33.65
CA LEU A 123 12.56 -27.47 32.26
C LEU A 123 11.79 -26.50 31.37
N ASP A 124 12.39 -26.20 30.22
CA ASP A 124 11.72 -25.49 29.13
C ASP A 124 11.05 -24.17 29.56
N PRO A 125 11.75 -23.23 30.24
CA PRO A 125 11.18 -21.89 30.41
C PRO A 125 11.00 -21.30 29.00
N VAL A 126 9.75 -21.17 28.54
CA VAL A 126 9.37 -21.06 27.11
C VAL A 126 9.91 -19.81 26.41
N VAL A 127 10.69 -18.97 27.08
CA VAL A 127 11.19 -17.72 26.53
C VAL A 127 12.68 -17.56 26.84
N PRO A 128 13.55 -17.56 25.82
CA PRO A 128 14.93 -17.09 25.91
C PRO A 128 15.11 -15.78 26.68
N ALA A 129 14.13 -14.88 26.56
CA ALA A 129 14.12 -13.57 27.23
C ALA A 129 14.01 -13.63 28.77
N LEU A 130 13.54 -14.74 29.35
CA LEU A 130 13.46 -14.91 30.80
C LEU A 130 14.69 -15.62 31.38
N PHE A 131 15.60 -16.12 30.54
CA PHE A 131 16.75 -16.91 30.99
C PHE A 131 17.68 -16.12 31.90
N ASP A 132 17.98 -14.87 31.56
CA ASP A 132 18.84 -14.02 32.39
C ASP A 132 18.18 -13.69 33.73
N SER A 133 16.87 -13.43 33.74
CA SER A 133 16.11 -13.24 34.98
C SER A 133 16.14 -14.49 35.87
N LEU A 134 15.98 -15.69 35.29
CA LEU A 134 16.09 -16.96 36.00
C LEU A 134 17.51 -17.21 36.53
N ARG A 135 18.55 -16.90 35.74
CA ARG A 135 19.95 -17.02 36.15
C ARG A 135 20.29 -16.07 37.29
N CYS A 136 19.76 -14.85 37.26
CA CYS A 136 19.92 -13.88 38.34
C CYS A 136 19.16 -14.30 39.60
N ALA A 137 17.95 -14.84 39.44
CA ALA A 137 17.12 -15.32 40.55
C ALA A 137 17.68 -16.59 41.21
N TYR A 138 18.36 -17.45 40.45
CA TYR A 138 18.95 -18.71 40.91
C TYR A 138 20.44 -18.77 40.55
N PRO A 139 21.28 -17.93 41.17
CA PRO A 139 22.66 -17.71 40.74
C PRO A 139 23.57 -18.92 40.92
N ASN A 140 23.17 -19.89 41.77
CA ASN A 140 23.92 -21.12 42.04
C ASN A 140 23.42 -22.33 41.24
N ALA A 141 22.34 -22.20 40.47
CA ALA A 141 21.82 -23.31 39.69
C ALA A 141 22.83 -23.76 38.61
N LYS A 142 22.94 -25.07 38.43
CA LYS A 142 23.66 -25.68 37.30
C LYS A 142 22.78 -25.59 36.05
N VAL A 143 23.37 -25.23 34.92
CA VAL A 143 22.66 -25.09 33.66
C VAL A 143 23.00 -26.27 32.74
N ILE A 144 21.96 -26.94 32.24
CA ILE A 144 22.08 -27.98 31.22
C ILE A 144 21.61 -27.38 29.91
N LEU A 145 22.52 -27.15 28.96
CA LEU A 145 22.19 -26.72 27.61
C LEU A 145 21.95 -27.93 26.73
N THR A 146 20.70 -28.18 26.36
CA THR A 146 20.37 -29.28 25.45
C THR A 146 20.62 -28.89 24.00
N THR A 147 21.32 -29.74 23.25
CA THR A 147 21.62 -29.52 21.83
C THR A 147 21.16 -30.71 21.01
N LYS A 148 20.50 -30.45 19.87
CA LYS A 148 20.10 -31.46 18.88
C LYS A 148 20.52 -31.05 17.47
N GLU A 149 20.75 -32.01 16.58
CA GLU A 149 20.85 -31.72 15.15
C GLU A 149 19.58 -30.98 14.67
N ALA A 150 19.73 -30.02 13.76
CA ALA A 150 18.66 -29.12 13.33
C ALA A 150 17.43 -29.87 12.76
N SER A 151 17.67 -30.97 12.04
CA SER A 151 16.65 -31.85 11.44
C SER A 151 15.82 -32.58 12.50
N SER A 152 16.46 -33.19 13.50
CA SER A 152 15.81 -33.91 14.61
C SER A 152 15.04 -32.99 15.55
N TRP A 153 15.54 -31.77 15.76
CA TRP A 153 14.81 -30.70 16.45
C TRP A 153 13.56 -30.31 15.65
N LEU A 154 13.67 -30.12 14.32
CA LEU A 154 12.54 -29.75 13.47
C LEU A 154 11.33 -30.69 13.63
N GLN A 155 11.58 -32.00 13.57
CA GLN A 155 10.53 -33.02 13.63
C GLN A 155 9.78 -33.04 14.97
N SER A 156 10.52 -32.84 16.06
CA SER A 156 9.93 -32.82 17.40
C SER A 156 9.12 -31.53 17.64
N TYR A 157 9.54 -30.42 17.04
CA TYR A 157 8.89 -29.12 17.14
C TYR A 157 7.52 -29.13 16.45
N GLU A 158 7.43 -29.76 15.27
CA GLU A 158 6.19 -29.92 14.52
C GLU A 158 5.14 -30.73 15.30
N SER A 159 5.57 -31.79 16.00
CA SER A 159 4.68 -32.64 16.81
C SER A 159 4.07 -31.89 18.00
N TYR A 160 4.84 -31.01 18.65
CA TYR A 160 4.40 -30.20 19.78
C TYR A 160 3.23 -29.25 19.42
N VAL A 161 3.35 -28.56 18.29
CA VAL A 161 2.39 -27.52 17.86
C VAL A 161 1.03 -28.14 17.53
N ALA A 162 1.01 -29.36 17.00
CA ALA A 162 -0.22 -30.07 16.68
C ALA A 162 -1.12 -30.34 17.91
N HIS A 163 -0.57 -30.33 19.13
CA HIS A 163 -1.28 -30.72 20.35
C HIS A 163 -1.83 -29.54 21.18
N THR A 164 -1.63 -28.28 20.80
CA THR A 164 -1.98 -27.07 21.59
C THR A 164 -3.35 -26.43 21.28
N TRP A 165 -4.21 -27.11 20.49
CA TRP A 165 -5.54 -26.67 20.01
C TRP A 165 -6.51 -26.06 21.04
N LEU A 166 -6.44 -26.46 22.33
CA LEU A 166 -7.31 -25.97 23.40
C LEU A 166 -7.08 -24.47 23.74
N TYR A 167 -5.87 -23.96 23.49
CA TYR A 167 -5.43 -22.60 23.80
C TYR A 167 -6.15 -21.51 22.95
N HIS A 168 -6.63 -21.87 21.77
CA HIS A 168 -7.23 -20.90 20.84
C HIS A 168 -8.76 -20.80 20.96
N TRP A 169 -9.42 -21.86 21.45
CA TRP A 169 -10.87 -21.88 21.63
C TRP A 169 -11.33 -21.04 22.83
N THR A 170 -10.51 -20.98 23.89
CA THR A 170 -10.82 -20.26 25.13
C THR A 170 -10.61 -18.74 25.03
N ARG A 171 -9.85 -18.25 24.04
CA ARG A 171 -9.46 -16.83 23.93
C ARG A 171 -10.38 -15.99 23.03
N SER A 172 -10.99 -16.60 22.00
CA SER A 172 -12.02 -15.94 21.18
C SER A 172 -12.82 -16.98 20.36
N PRO A 173 -13.98 -17.44 20.87
CA PRO A 173 -14.82 -18.42 20.18
C PRO A 173 -15.27 -17.93 18.78
N VAL A 174 -15.46 -16.61 18.65
CA VAL A 174 -15.90 -15.94 17.41
C VAL A 174 -14.82 -15.97 16.33
N LEU A 175 -13.57 -15.64 16.67
CA LEU A 175 -12.45 -15.70 15.71
C LEU A 175 -12.12 -17.15 15.31
N PHE A 176 -12.25 -18.10 16.24
CA PHE A 176 -12.08 -19.54 15.97
C PHE A 176 -13.15 -20.09 15.02
N LEU A 177 -14.41 -19.66 15.18
CA LEU A 177 -15.50 -20.05 14.28
C LEU A 177 -15.38 -19.39 12.91
N LEU A 178 -15.12 -18.08 12.85
CA LEU A 178 -14.90 -17.33 11.60
C LEU A 178 -13.72 -17.91 10.82
N SER A 179 -12.68 -18.36 11.52
CA SER A 179 -11.53 -19.09 11.01
C SER A 179 -11.90 -20.40 10.31
N HIS A 180 -12.66 -21.28 10.97
CA HIS A 180 -13.04 -22.58 10.42
C HIS A 180 -14.06 -22.45 9.27
N VAL A 181 -15.01 -21.52 9.38
CA VAL A 181 -15.97 -21.21 8.32
C VAL A 181 -15.26 -20.56 7.12
N SER A 182 -14.32 -19.64 7.36
CA SER A 182 -13.46 -19.06 6.30
C SER A 182 -12.63 -20.12 5.60
N ARG A 183 -12.10 -21.12 6.33
CA ARG A 183 -11.30 -22.23 5.76
C ARG A 183 -12.17 -23.21 4.96
N ALA A 184 -13.37 -23.53 5.45
CA ALA A 184 -14.30 -24.44 4.78
C ALA A 184 -14.90 -23.84 3.49
N LEU A 185 -15.08 -22.51 3.45
CA LEU A 185 -15.78 -21.81 2.35
C LEU A 185 -14.86 -20.89 1.51
N ARG A 186 -13.57 -20.78 1.87
CA ARG A 186 -12.55 -19.93 1.22
C ARG A 186 -12.91 -18.44 1.16
N LEU A 187 -13.50 -17.89 2.22
CA LEU A 187 -14.04 -16.52 2.27
C LEU A 187 -13.08 -15.46 2.85
N GLY A 188 -11.86 -15.83 3.25
CA GLY A 188 -10.92 -14.95 3.97
C GLY A 188 -10.55 -13.66 3.22
N SER A 189 -10.53 -13.71 1.89
CA SER A 189 -10.26 -12.55 1.02
C SER A 189 -11.40 -11.53 1.03
N ILE A 190 -12.64 -12.01 1.15
CA ILE A 190 -13.86 -11.18 1.13
C ILE A 190 -14.00 -10.40 2.44
N LEU A 191 -13.69 -11.04 3.57
CA LEU A 191 -13.81 -10.42 4.90
C LEU A 191 -12.78 -9.31 5.15
N ARG A 192 -11.58 -9.38 4.55
CA ARG A 192 -10.56 -8.30 4.61
C ARG A 192 -10.90 -7.12 3.71
N CYS A 193 -11.50 -7.35 2.54
CA CYS A 193 -12.00 -6.28 1.68
C CYS A 193 -13.14 -5.47 2.33
N LEU A 194 -13.86 -6.08 3.27
CA LEU A 194 -14.91 -5.44 4.07
C LEU A 194 -14.37 -4.79 5.37
N SER A 195 -13.05 -4.77 5.57
CA SER A 195 -12.40 -4.28 6.80
C SER A 195 -12.80 -5.00 8.09
N LEU A 196 -13.36 -6.21 7.99
CA LEU A 196 -13.76 -7.04 9.14
C LEU A 196 -12.59 -7.87 9.70
N LEU A 197 -11.42 -7.86 9.03
CA LEU A 197 -10.15 -8.45 9.47
C LEU A 197 -8.98 -7.51 9.12
N PRO A 198 -8.00 -7.29 10.02
CA PRO A 198 -6.86 -6.41 9.76
C PRO A 198 -5.84 -7.03 8.76
N PRO A 199 -5.11 -6.20 7.99
CA PRO A 199 -4.01 -6.66 7.12
C PRO A 199 -2.73 -6.92 7.93
N PRO A 200 -1.89 -7.91 7.55
CA PRO A 200 -0.60 -8.15 8.19
C PRO A 200 0.42 -7.07 7.78
N SER A 201 1.26 -6.65 8.72
CA SER A 201 2.34 -5.68 8.51
C SER A 201 3.54 -6.29 7.79
N GLY A 202 4.06 -5.60 6.75
CA GLY A 202 5.33 -5.91 6.09
C GLY A 202 5.25 -6.72 4.79
N LEU A 203 4.48 -6.26 3.80
CA LEU A 203 4.39 -6.90 2.47
C LEU A 203 5.48 -6.39 1.52
N ASP A 204 6.36 -7.29 1.11
CA ASP A 204 7.32 -7.11 0.02
C ASP A 204 6.72 -7.71 -1.28
N LEU A 205 6.61 -6.89 -2.32
CA LEU A 205 5.84 -7.18 -3.53
C LEU A 205 6.66 -7.89 -4.63
N ASP A 206 7.97 -8.05 -4.46
CA ASP A 206 8.84 -8.67 -5.46
C ASP A 206 8.70 -10.20 -5.56
N HIS A 207 7.94 -10.82 -4.64
CA HIS A 207 7.77 -12.27 -4.57
C HIS A 207 6.33 -12.76 -4.82
N LEU A 208 5.57 -12.09 -5.69
CA LEU A 208 4.15 -12.40 -5.97
C LEU A 208 3.75 -13.83 -6.44
N PRO A 209 4.61 -14.70 -7.02
CA PRO A 209 4.31 -16.14 -7.16
C PRO A 209 4.14 -16.82 -5.80
N GLU A 210 4.85 -16.30 -4.80
CA GLU A 210 4.61 -16.65 -3.43
C GLU A 210 3.34 -16.02 -2.89
N LEU A 211 2.52 -15.21 -3.58
CA LEU A 211 1.29 -14.61 -3.01
C LEU A 211 0.07 -15.54 -3.10
N SER A 212 -0.01 -16.41 -4.11
CA SER A 212 -0.85 -17.62 -4.03
C SER A 212 -0.36 -18.57 -2.93
N ALA A 213 0.96 -18.62 -2.73
CA ALA A 213 1.60 -19.31 -1.62
C ALA A 213 1.60 -18.49 -0.32
N ALA A 214 1.23 -17.19 -0.32
CA ALA A 214 1.21 -16.17 0.75
C ALA A 214 -0.21 -15.96 1.22
N PHE A 215 -1.19 -16.35 0.40
CA PHE A 215 -2.59 -16.51 0.74
C PHE A 215 -2.83 -17.93 1.25
N ARG A 216 -2.18 -18.96 0.66
CA ARG A 216 -1.94 -20.25 1.34
C ARG A 216 -1.13 -20.05 2.62
N LYS A 217 0.00 -19.33 2.58
CA LYS A 217 0.73 -18.90 3.79
C LYS A 217 -0.01 -17.80 4.57
N SER A 218 -1.14 -17.23 4.11
CA SER A 218 -1.92 -16.24 4.92
C SER A 218 -2.85 -16.98 5.83
N ASP A 219 -3.34 -18.13 5.34
CA ASP A 219 -3.88 -19.16 6.20
C ASP A 219 -2.78 -19.73 7.10
N GLU A 220 -1.50 -19.74 6.72
CA GLU A 220 -0.37 -20.09 7.61
C GLU A 220 0.18 -18.94 8.49
N LEU A 221 -0.14 -17.67 8.19
CA LEU A 221 0.29 -16.48 8.95
C LEU A 221 -0.78 -16.07 9.95
N ILE A 222 -2.06 -16.33 9.64
CA ILE A 222 -3.15 -16.28 10.62
C ILE A 222 -3.26 -17.59 11.40
N PHE A 223 -2.95 -18.75 10.79
CA PHE A 223 -3.18 -20.06 11.40
C PHE A 223 -1.98 -21.01 11.50
N GLY A 224 -0.74 -20.54 11.26
CA GLY A 224 0.50 -21.28 11.50
C GLY A 224 0.62 -22.62 10.78
N SER A 225 1.18 -22.66 9.55
CA SER A 225 2.07 -23.80 9.25
C SER A 225 3.37 -23.50 9.99
N TRP A 226 3.51 -24.09 11.17
CA TRP A 226 4.76 -24.05 11.89
C TRP A 226 5.75 -25.02 11.22
N GLN A 227 6.19 -24.67 10.01
CA GLN A 227 7.44 -25.19 9.49
C GLN A 227 8.56 -24.28 10.02
N PRO A 228 9.47 -24.77 10.88
CA PRO A 228 10.48 -23.92 11.49
C PRO A 228 11.40 -23.33 10.41
N THR A 229 11.37 -22.01 10.26
CA THR A 229 12.17 -21.28 9.26
C THR A 229 13.64 -21.19 9.68
N ARG A 230 14.54 -20.83 8.74
CA ARG A 230 15.97 -20.50 9.03
C ARG A 230 16.13 -19.51 10.20
N PHE A 231 15.13 -18.66 10.43
CA PHE A 231 15.07 -17.73 11.55
C PHE A 231 14.94 -18.42 12.92
N HIS A 232 14.17 -19.50 13.04
CA HIS A 232 14.03 -20.26 14.29
C HIS A 232 15.31 -21.02 14.62
N ILE A 233 15.96 -21.59 13.60
CA ILE A 233 17.28 -22.21 13.72
C ILE A 233 18.32 -21.16 14.15
N LYS A 234 18.30 -19.97 13.54
CA LYS A 234 19.20 -18.86 13.90
C LYS A 234 18.93 -18.31 15.30
N LYS A 235 17.66 -18.15 15.73
CA LYS A 235 17.31 -17.77 17.10
C LYS A 235 17.78 -18.80 18.13
N ARG A 236 17.63 -20.09 17.81
CA ARG A 236 18.16 -21.18 18.62
C ARG A 236 19.68 -21.09 18.74
N GLN A 237 20.39 -20.93 17.62
CA GLN A 237 21.85 -20.77 17.62
C GLN A 237 22.30 -19.57 18.46
N LEU A 238 21.67 -18.40 18.27
CA LEU A 238 21.97 -17.20 19.06
C LEU A 238 21.70 -17.39 20.55
N TYR A 239 20.64 -18.11 20.92
CA TYR A 239 20.35 -18.41 22.32
C TYR A 239 21.35 -19.42 22.91
N GLU A 240 21.71 -20.47 22.17
CA GLU A 240 22.76 -21.42 22.59
C GLU A 240 24.11 -20.72 22.79
N GLU A 241 24.47 -19.80 21.88
CA GLU A 241 25.67 -18.95 22.00
C GLU A 241 25.58 -18.03 23.22
N HIS A 242 24.42 -17.41 23.47
CA HIS A 242 24.19 -16.57 24.65
C HIS A 242 24.35 -17.35 25.95
N VAL A 243 23.76 -18.54 26.06
CA VAL A 243 23.90 -19.40 27.25
C VAL A 243 25.36 -19.81 27.46
N LYS A 244 26.07 -20.18 26.40
CA LYS A 244 27.51 -20.53 26.45
C LYS A 244 28.39 -19.36 26.88
N ALA A 245 28.03 -18.13 26.50
CA ALA A 245 28.78 -16.92 26.84
C ALA A 245 28.50 -16.42 28.27
N THR A 246 27.30 -16.66 28.80
CA THR A 246 26.83 -16.07 30.06
C THR A 246 26.90 -17.00 31.27
N VAL A 247 26.96 -18.32 31.05
CA VAL A 247 27.08 -19.31 32.12
C VAL A 247 28.54 -19.77 32.24
N PRO A 248 29.16 -19.70 33.43
CA PRO A 248 30.51 -20.21 33.64
C PRO A 248 30.63 -21.70 33.30
N ALA A 249 31.78 -22.10 32.72
CA ALA A 249 32.00 -23.45 32.20
C ALA A 249 31.83 -24.55 33.26
N GLU A 250 32.18 -24.28 34.51
CA GLU A 250 32.03 -25.20 35.65
C GLU A 250 30.56 -25.41 36.08
N ARG A 251 29.64 -24.56 35.60
CA ARG A 251 28.19 -24.64 35.85
C ARG A 251 27.38 -24.91 34.59
N LEU A 252 28.02 -25.16 33.45
CA LEU A 252 27.35 -25.43 32.18
C LEU A 252 27.68 -26.84 31.68
N LEU A 253 26.65 -27.67 31.50
CA LEU A 253 26.75 -28.93 30.77
C LEU A 253 26.06 -28.79 29.42
N ILE A 254 26.82 -28.94 28.34
CA ILE A 254 26.24 -29.06 26.99
C ILE A 254 25.96 -30.54 26.74
N LEU A 255 24.72 -30.88 26.49
CA LEU A 255 24.27 -32.26 26.40
C LEU A 255 23.41 -32.50 25.15
N ASP A 256 23.85 -33.47 24.35
CA ASP A 256 23.03 -34.08 23.31
C ASP A 256 22.46 -35.39 23.86
N ASP A 257 21.14 -35.45 24.05
CA ASP A 257 20.44 -36.60 24.63
C ASP A 257 20.29 -37.79 23.64
N SER A 258 20.67 -37.60 22.37
CA SER A 258 20.65 -38.65 21.35
C SER A 258 21.88 -39.55 21.37
N ALA A 259 22.97 -39.15 22.05
CA ALA A 259 24.16 -39.97 22.26
C ALA A 259 23.98 -40.85 23.52
N GLY A 260 24.14 -42.17 23.39
CA GLY A 260 23.75 -43.20 24.38
C GLY A 260 24.42 -43.21 25.77
N ASP A 261 25.02 -42.11 26.24
CA ASP A 261 25.67 -41.95 27.56
C ASP A 261 25.20 -40.67 28.31
N ALA A 262 23.98 -40.18 28.04
CA ALA A 262 23.49 -38.94 28.63
C ALA A 262 23.33 -38.99 30.17
N LEU A 263 22.90 -40.13 30.72
CA LEU A 263 22.67 -40.31 32.16
C LEU A 263 23.98 -40.28 32.97
N GLY A 264 25.05 -40.91 32.48
CA GLY A 264 26.35 -40.93 33.15
C GLY A 264 26.99 -39.54 33.21
N LYS A 265 26.92 -38.79 32.10
CA LYS A 265 27.38 -37.39 32.03
C LYS A 265 26.60 -36.46 32.95
N LEU A 266 25.27 -36.61 33.00
CA LEU A 266 24.41 -35.87 33.93
C LEU A 266 24.74 -36.18 35.39
N ALA A 267 24.85 -37.47 35.74
CA ALA A 267 25.17 -37.91 37.10
C ALA A 267 26.53 -37.36 37.56
N HIS A 268 27.56 -37.44 36.71
CA HIS A 268 28.87 -36.88 37.00
C HIS A 268 28.85 -35.35 37.16
N PHE A 269 28.21 -34.63 36.23
CA PHE A 269 28.12 -33.17 36.27
C PHE A 269 27.33 -32.66 37.48
N LEU A 270 26.23 -33.33 37.82
CA LEU A 270 25.40 -32.99 38.98
C LEU A 270 26.00 -33.50 40.30
N ASN A 271 27.05 -34.31 40.24
CA ASN A 271 27.74 -34.94 41.37
C ASN A 271 26.81 -35.86 42.19
N VAL A 272 26.04 -36.71 41.50
CA VAL A 272 25.06 -37.66 42.05
C VAL A 272 25.39 -39.07 41.55
N SER A 273 25.24 -40.10 42.38
CA SER A 273 25.51 -41.49 41.99
C SER A 273 24.44 -42.03 41.01
N ALA A 274 24.87 -42.59 39.87
CA ALA A 274 24.01 -43.30 38.92
C ALA A 274 23.73 -44.75 39.34
N SER A 275 23.29 -45.01 40.57
CA SER A 275 23.02 -46.39 41.04
C SER A 275 21.51 -46.72 41.02
N SER A 276 21.15 -47.65 40.13
CA SER A 276 19.99 -48.57 40.15
C SER A 276 18.64 -48.03 40.66
N ALA A 277 17.97 -47.18 39.86
CA ALA A 277 16.53 -46.99 39.97
C ALA A 277 15.87 -47.20 38.60
N GLY A 278 15.78 -48.45 38.21
CA GLY A 278 15.01 -48.87 37.05
C GLY A 278 14.56 -50.30 37.27
N ARG A 279 13.31 -50.49 37.74
CA ARG A 279 12.44 -51.60 37.28
C ARG A 279 11.02 -51.64 37.84
N GLU A 280 10.64 -50.96 38.93
CA GLU A 280 9.32 -51.26 39.54
C GLU A 280 8.15 -50.33 39.23
N HIS A 281 8.34 -49.11 38.72
CA HIS A 281 7.20 -48.20 38.51
C HIS A 281 6.53 -48.25 37.13
N PHE A 282 6.95 -49.17 36.25
CA PHE A 282 6.48 -49.20 34.87
C PHE A 282 5.16 -49.96 34.63
N ASN A 283 4.47 -50.45 35.67
CA ASN A 283 3.22 -51.21 35.52
C ASN A 283 2.00 -50.65 36.30
N ALA A 284 2.05 -49.44 36.87
CA ALA A 284 0.94 -48.93 37.69
C ALA A 284 0.45 -47.50 37.39
N VAL A 285 0.81 -46.92 36.24
CA VAL A 285 0.12 -45.71 35.72
C VAL A 285 -0.28 -45.93 34.26
N SER A 286 -0.89 -47.08 33.98
CA SER A 286 -2.05 -47.06 33.08
C SER A 286 -3.25 -46.59 33.90
N SER A 287 -4.04 -45.66 33.34
CA SER A 287 -5.36 -45.27 33.85
C SER A 287 -5.45 -44.64 35.25
N SER A 288 -5.13 -43.35 35.39
CA SER A 288 -5.87 -42.45 36.32
C SER A 288 -5.44 -40.99 36.17
N SER A 289 -5.70 -40.41 35.01
CA SER A 289 -6.15 -39.01 34.98
C SER A 289 -7.57 -39.06 34.41
N PRO A 290 -8.57 -38.46 35.07
CA PRO A 290 -9.95 -38.57 34.62
C PRO A 290 -10.03 -38.00 33.20
N PRO A 291 -10.62 -38.71 32.22
CA PRO A 291 -10.81 -38.18 30.88
C PRO A 291 -11.92 -37.13 30.97
N ILE A 292 -11.56 -35.91 31.36
CA ILE A 292 -12.50 -34.79 31.36
C ILE A 292 -12.72 -34.40 29.89
N GLN A 293 -13.84 -34.87 29.35
CA GLN A 293 -14.70 -34.20 28.36
C GLN A 293 -14.16 -33.87 26.95
N ALA A 294 -13.05 -34.43 26.47
CA ALA A 294 -12.55 -34.12 25.12
C ALA A 294 -13.49 -34.58 23.97
N GLU A 295 -14.20 -35.70 24.13
CA GLU A 295 -15.11 -36.23 23.08
C GLU A 295 -16.47 -35.52 23.04
N VAL A 296 -17.04 -35.18 24.20
CA VAL A 296 -18.32 -34.45 24.30
C VAL A 296 -18.15 -33.00 23.83
N LEU A 297 -16.99 -32.37 24.09
CA LEU A 297 -16.66 -31.06 23.53
C LEU A 297 -16.50 -31.11 22.00
N ARG A 298 -15.83 -32.14 21.45
CA ARG A 298 -15.64 -32.26 19.99
C ARG A 298 -16.97 -32.36 19.23
N GLY A 299 -17.93 -33.12 19.73
CA GLY A 299 -19.25 -33.29 19.10
C GLY A 299 -20.09 -32.00 19.09
N ASN A 300 -20.11 -31.28 20.22
CA ASN A 300 -20.89 -30.06 20.37
C ASN A 300 -20.28 -28.87 19.59
N VAL A 301 -18.94 -28.81 19.51
CA VAL A 301 -18.23 -27.79 18.72
C VAL A 301 -18.47 -27.98 17.22
N LEU A 302 -18.49 -29.22 16.72
CA LEU A 302 -18.76 -29.48 15.29
C LEU A 302 -20.17 -29.03 14.86
N MET A 303 -21.18 -29.27 15.69
CA MET A 303 -22.55 -28.79 15.42
C MET A 303 -22.66 -27.27 15.43
N MET A 304 -22.02 -26.58 16.38
CA MET A 304 -22.04 -25.11 16.45
C MET A 304 -21.32 -24.47 15.25
N VAL A 305 -20.22 -25.07 14.79
CA VAL A 305 -19.47 -24.62 13.59
C VAL A 305 -20.34 -24.74 12.32
N ALA A 306 -21.10 -25.83 12.18
CA ALA A 306 -21.99 -26.03 11.04
C ALA A 306 -23.18 -25.04 11.03
N ALA A 307 -23.77 -24.78 12.19
CA ALA A 307 -24.91 -23.84 12.33
C ALA A 307 -24.50 -22.38 12.05
N ALA A 308 -23.35 -21.96 12.58
CA ALA A 308 -22.84 -20.60 12.38
C ALA A 308 -22.24 -20.38 10.97
N GLY A 309 -21.65 -21.41 10.37
CA GLY A 309 -21.24 -21.35 8.96
C GLY A 309 -22.41 -21.14 8.00
N SER A 310 -23.54 -21.77 8.29
CA SER A 310 -24.79 -21.57 7.55
C SER A 310 -25.36 -20.15 7.74
N LEU A 311 -25.22 -19.58 8.95
CA LEU A 311 -25.66 -18.21 9.27
C LEU A 311 -24.81 -17.14 8.56
N LEU A 312 -23.49 -17.33 8.49
CA LEU A 312 -22.56 -16.41 7.83
C LEU A 312 -22.78 -16.40 6.31
N LEU A 313 -23.04 -17.56 5.71
CA LEU A 313 -23.42 -17.68 4.30
C LEU A 313 -24.73 -16.96 3.98
N LEU A 314 -25.73 -17.04 4.88
CA LEU A 314 -27.00 -16.32 4.73
C LEU A 314 -26.83 -14.81 4.88
N MET A 315 -25.97 -14.35 5.79
CA MET A 315 -25.64 -12.92 5.94
C MET A 315 -24.83 -12.37 4.75
N LEU A 316 -23.84 -13.11 4.25
CA LEU A 316 -23.09 -12.75 3.05
C LEU A 316 -23.98 -12.76 1.81
N ALA A 317 -24.86 -13.76 1.66
CA ALA A 317 -25.85 -13.79 0.59
C ALA A 317 -26.82 -12.59 0.69
N ALA A 318 -27.24 -12.21 1.90
CA ALA A 318 -28.07 -11.02 2.12
C ALA A 318 -27.33 -9.71 1.81
N LEU A 319 -26.06 -9.56 2.22
CA LEU A 319 -25.21 -8.40 1.93
C LEU A 319 -24.92 -8.26 0.42
N LEU A 320 -24.66 -9.38 -0.26
CA LEU A 320 -24.49 -9.44 -1.72
C LEU A 320 -25.79 -9.16 -2.48
N PHE A 321 -26.95 -9.53 -1.92
CA PHE A 321 -28.26 -9.20 -2.51
C PHE A 321 -28.69 -7.75 -2.28
N LEU A 322 -28.26 -7.14 -1.17
CA LEU A 322 -28.67 -5.79 -0.76
C LEU A 322 -27.74 -4.68 -1.29
N SER A 323 -26.52 -5.01 -1.71
CA SER A 323 -25.54 -4.04 -2.27
C SER A 323 -25.01 -4.48 -3.63
N PRO A 324 -25.61 -4.01 -4.74
CA PRO A 324 -25.14 -4.27 -6.11
C PRO A 324 -23.70 -3.81 -6.35
N ASP A 325 -23.26 -2.73 -5.68
CA ASP A 325 -21.91 -2.17 -5.77
C ASP A 325 -20.86 -3.12 -5.17
N LEU A 326 -21.22 -3.84 -4.08
CA LEU A 326 -20.35 -4.82 -3.45
C LEU A 326 -20.14 -6.05 -4.33
N TRP A 327 -21.19 -6.46 -5.05
CA TRP A 327 -21.09 -7.62 -5.93
C TRP A 327 -20.18 -7.35 -7.14
N LEU A 328 -20.24 -6.13 -7.68
CA LEU A 328 -19.37 -5.67 -8.76
C LEU A 328 -17.91 -5.52 -8.31
N ALA A 329 -17.66 -5.03 -7.11
CA ALA A 329 -16.31 -4.95 -6.55
C ALA A 329 -15.67 -6.35 -6.41
N LEU A 330 -16.45 -7.33 -5.93
CA LEU A 330 -16.01 -8.71 -5.80
C LEU A 330 -15.84 -9.42 -7.15
N ASP A 331 -16.73 -9.21 -8.11
CA ASP A 331 -16.60 -9.76 -9.47
C ASP A 331 -15.38 -9.17 -10.20
N SER A 332 -15.14 -7.86 -10.07
CA SER A 332 -13.97 -7.19 -10.65
C SER A 332 -12.67 -7.69 -10.03
N TRP A 333 -12.65 -7.89 -8.71
CA TRP A 333 -11.49 -8.41 -7.99
C TRP A 333 -11.22 -9.89 -8.29
N ALA A 334 -12.27 -10.72 -8.39
CA ALA A 334 -12.15 -12.13 -8.75
C ALA A 334 -11.61 -12.30 -10.18
N ARG A 335 -12.09 -11.49 -11.14
CA ARG A 335 -11.54 -11.44 -12.50
C ARG A 335 -10.09 -10.99 -12.50
N LEU A 336 -9.74 -9.98 -11.70
CA LEU A 336 -8.36 -9.48 -11.59
C LEU A 336 -7.40 -10.55 -11.07
N VAL A 337 -7.75 -11.25 -9.98
CA VAL A 337 -6.92 -12.33 -9.43
C VAL A 337 -6.78 -13.50 -10.41
N ALA A 338 -7.84 -13.83 -11.14
CA ALA A 338 -7.81 -14.87 -12.17
C ALA A 338 -6.89 -14.47 -13.35
N SER A 339 -6.84 -13.18 -13.71
CA SER A 339 -6.01 -12.67 -14.82
C SER A 339 -4.57 -12.33 -14.43
N TYR A 340 -4.28 -12.09 -13.14
CA TYR A 340 -3.00 -11.54 -12.67
C TYR A 340 -1.77 -12.40 -13.02
N GLY A 341 -1.90 -13.74 -13.02
CA GLY A 341 -0.81 -14.63 -13.41
C GLY A 341 -0.42 -14.49 -14.89
N GLY A 342 -1.42 -14.37 -15.78
CA GLY A 342 -1.19 -14.10 -17.20
C GLY A 342 -0.62 -12.70 -17.43
N VAL A 343 -1.13 -11.72 -16.68
CA VAL A 343 -0.63 -10.34 -16.65
C VAL A 343 0.87 -10.32 -16.29
N ARG A 344 1.26 -10.90 -15.16
CA ARG A 344 2.66 -10.92 -14.73
C ARG A 344 3.59 -11.60 -15.75
N GLN A 345 3.15 -12.69 -16.38
CA GLN A 345 3.95 -13.36 -17.39
C GLN A 345 4.15 -12.49 -18.63
N VAL A 346 3.08 -11.82 -19.11
CA VAL A 346 3.16 -10.87 -20.22
C VAL A 346 4.12 -9.71 -19.90
N TYR A 347 4.12 -9.20 -18.67
CA TYR A 347 5.08 -8.19 -18.21
C TYR A 347 6.54 -8.69 -18.29
N ILE A 348 6.83 -9.88 -17.75
CA ILE A 348 8.17 -10.48 -17.76
C ILE A 348 8.65 -10.73 -19.19
N ASP A 349 7.79 -11.31 -20.03
CA ASP A 349 8.10 -11.60 -21.43
C ASP A 349 8.41 -10.30 -22.18
N ARG A 350 7.65 -9.24 -21.94
CA ARG A 350 7.87 -7.92 -22.54
C ARG A 350 9.14 -7.23 -22.04
N CYS A 351 9.47 -7.37 -20.74
CA CYS A 351 10.76 -6.92 -20.20
C CYS A 351 11.92 -7.62 -20.92
N SER A 352 11.83 -8.93 -21.13
CA SER A 352 12.86 -9.71 -21.82
C SER A 352 13.01 -9.34 -23.31
N GLN A 353 11.96 -8.78 -23.92
CA GLN A 353 11.93 -8.32 -25.31
C GLN A 353 12.33 -6.85 -25.47
N GLY A 354 12.76 -6.18 -24.40
CA GLY A 354 13.17 -4.76 -24.44
C GLY A 354 12.01 -3.76 -24.52
N HIS A 355 10.76 -4.21 -24.33
CA HIS A 355 9.58 -3.35 -24.42
C HIS A 355 9.46 -2.32 -23.28
N PHE A 356 10.24 -2.47 -22.19
CA PHE A 356 10.24 -1.58 -21.03
C PHE A 356 11.57 -0.86 -20.78
N GLU A 357 12.38 -0.60 -21.82
CA GLU A 357 13.59 0.26 -21.71
C GLU A 357 13.25 1.76 -21.43
N TYR A 358 12.32 2.06 -20.53
CA TYR A 358 11.97 3.41 -20.08
C TYR A 358 12.74 3.82 -18.81
N GLY A 359 13.79 3.09 -18.47
CA GLY A 359 14.40 3.07 -17.14
C GLY A 359 13.92 1.86 -16.36
N CYS A 360 14.80 1.23 -15.58
CA CYS A 360 14.40 0.13 -14.70
C CYS A 360 13.49 0.69 -13.59
N PRO A 361 12.32 0.07 -13.32
CA PRO A 361 11.54 0.42 -12.14
C PRO A 361 12.43 0.31 -10.89
N ALA A 362 12.13 1.12 -9.87
CA ALA A 362 12.89 1.09 -8.64
C ALA A 362 12.88 -0.34 -8.06
N SER A 363 13.97 -0.74 -7.41
CA SER A 363 14.12 -2.07 -6.79
C SER A 363 13.07 -2.35 -5.70
N SER A 364 12.44 -1.30 -5.17
CA SER A 364 11.25 -1.35 -4.32
C SER A 364 10.56 0.01 -4.35
N PHE A 365 9.29 0.09 -3.92
CA PHE A 365 8.62 1.40 -3.79
C PHE A 365 9.35 2.34 -2.81
N SER A 366 9.92 1.80 -1.72
CA SER A 366 10.74 2.56 -0.77
C SER A 366 12.05 3.06 -1.38
N ALA A 367 12.59 2.38 -2.40
CA ALA A 367 13.80 2.77 -3.12
C ALA A 367 13.54 3.82 -4.23
N LEU A 368 12.32 4.37 -4.32
CA LEU A 368 11.99 5.38 -5.34
C LEU A 368 12.84 6.66 -5.21
N HIS A 369 13.41 6.92 -4.03
CA HIS A 369 14.38 7.99 -3.82
C HIS A 369 15.67 7.84 -4.65
N GLU A 370 16.00 6.62 -5.08
CA GLU A 370 17.17 6.31 -5.93
C GLU A 370 16.80 6.21 -7.42
N HIS A 371 15.51 6.31 -7.77
CA HIS A 371 15.04 6.14 -9.14
C HIS A 371 15.45 7.32 -10.02
N THR A 372 15.94 7.04 -11.23
CA THR A 372 16.48 8.05 -12.15
C THR A 372 15.49 9.18 -12.43
N GLY A 373 14.22 8.87 -12.71
CA GLY A 373 13.20 9.90 -12.94
C GLY A 373 12.92 10.80 -11.73
N PHE A 374 13.05 10.26 -10.52
CA PHE A 374 12.90 11.07 -9.30
C PHE A 374 14.15 11.91 -9.04
N LEU A 375 15.34 11.34 -9.24
CA LEU A 375 16.61 12.06 -9.15
C LEU A 375 16.71 13.19 -10.17
N GLU A 376 16.16 13.01 -11.38
CA GLU A 376 16.06 14.08 -12.38
C GLU A 376 15.21 15.24 -11.88
N LEU A 377 14.03 14.98 -11.32
CA LEU A 377 13.21 16.00 -10.68
C LEU A 377 13.98 16.70 -9.55
N LEU A 378 14.64 15.94 -8.66
CA LEU A 378 15.44 16.51 -7.58
C LEU A 378 16.59 17.39 -8.08
N GLY A 379 17.20 17.04 -9.21
CA GLY A 379 18.28 17.81 -9.84
C GLY A 379 17.85 19.22 -10.28
N LEU A 380 16.54 19.46 -10.44
CA LEU A 380 15.99 20.78 -10.76
C LEU A 380 15.89 21.71 -9.54
N ARG A 381 16.03 21.17 -8.31
CA ARG A 381 16.00 21.98 -7.08
C ARG A 381 17.29 22.80 -6.98
N THR A 382 17.17 24.11 -7.13
CA THR A 382 18.29 25.04 -7.00
C THR A 382 18.47 25.56 -5.57
N HIS A 383 17.56 25.20 -4.65
CA HIS A 383 17.66 25.52 -3.23
C HIS A 383 18.03 24.27 -2.42
N PRO A 384 19.10 24.33 -1.59
CA PRO A 384 19.35 23.30 -0.59
C PRO A 384 18.35 23.45 0.56
N GLY A 385 17.21 22.75 0.49
CA GLY A 385 16.28 22.62 1.61
C GLY A 385 16.71 21.53 2.59
N LYS A 386 16.31 21.64 3.85
CA LYS A 386 16.56 20.61 4.87
C LYS A 386 15.48 19.52 4.88
N SER A 387 14.36 19.77 4.20
CA SER A 387 13.24 18.85 4.08
C SER A 387 13.60 17.56 3.33
N SER A 388 12.99 16.46 3.76
CA SER A 388 13.20 15.11 3.21
C SER A 388 11.90 14.51 2.70
N VAL A 389 12.01 13.45 1.90
CA VAL A 389 10.87 12.65 1.43
C VAL A 389 11.04 11.19 1.85
N GLU A 390 9.94 10.56 2.24
CA GLU A 390 9.85 9.13 2.52
C GLU A 390 8.74 8.53 1.66
N PHE A 391 9.08 7.49 0.90
CA PHE A 391 8.12 6.71 0.12
C PHE A 391 7.66 5.51 0.93
N LEU A 392 6.38 5.49 1.31
CA LEU A 392 5.79 4.45 2.12
C LEU A 392 5.11 3.42 1.23
N SER A 393 5.69 2.23 1.15
CA SER A 393 5.11 1.09 0.44
C SER A 393 3.91 0.55 1.22
N ASP A 394 2.79 0.33 0.53
CA ASP A 394 1.67 -0.46 1.04
C ASP A 394 1.09 -1.38 -0.04
N PHE A 395 0.22 -0.89 -0.91
CA PHE A 395 -0.34 -1.67 -2.01
C PHE A 395 -0.62 -0.80 -3.23
N SER A 396 -0.46 -1.40 -4.40
CA SER A 396 -0.86 -0.78 -5.64
C SER A 396 -2.38 -0.80 -5.78
N VAL A 397 -2.97 0.34 -6.13
CA VAL A 397 -4.42 0.46 -6.38
C VAL A 397 -4.76 0.42 -7.87
N ILE A 398 -3.76 0.49 -8.73
CA ILE A 398 -3.92 0.46 -10.18
C ILE A 398 -3.37 -0.86 -10.75
N PRO A 399 -4.23 -1.74 -11.29
CA PRO A 399 -3.76 -2.95 -11.95
C PRO A 399 -3.16 -2.61 -13.32
N SER A 400 -1.84 -2.47 -13.40
CA SER A 400 -1.13 -2.18 -14.66
C SER A 400 0.24 -2.84 -14.73
N TYR A 401 0.69 -3.11 -15.96
CA TYR A 401 2.07 -3.45 -16.29
C TYR A 401 3.07 -2.32 -16.09
N LEU A 402 2.57 -1.08 -16.00
CA LEU A 402 3.42 0.10 -15.85
C LEU A 402 3.47 0.51 -14.37
N PRO A 403 4.61 1.01 -13.87
CA PRO A 403 4.78 1.41 -12.47
C PRO A 403 4.10 2.76 -12.20
N ILE A 404 2.79 2.82 -12.42
CA ILE A 404 1.97 4.03 -12.40
C ILE A 404 2.04 4.72 -11.04
N ASP A 405 1.84 3.95 -9.96
CA ASP A 405 1.86 4.49 -8.60
C ASP A 405 3.24 5.03 -8.23
N GLN A 406 4.32 4.42 -8.76
CA GLN A 406 5.69 4.92 -8.56
C GLN A 406 5.89 6.24 -9.30
N ALA A 407 5.43 6.34 -10.55
CA ALA A 407 5.52 7.58 -11.33
C ALA A 407 4.74 8.72 -10.65
N ALA A 408 3.51 8.44 -10.20
CA ALA A 408 2.70 9.40 -9.46
C ALA A 408 3.35 9.80 -8.14
N ALA A 409 3.89 8.83 -7.39
CA ALA A 409 4.55 9.08 -6.12
C ALA A 409 5.82 9.93 -6.29
N ALA A 410 6.63 9.66 -7.32
CA ALA A 410 7.82 10.45 -7.62
C ALA A 410 7.46 11.91 -7.89
N CYS A 411 6.42 12.16 -8.70
CA CYS A 411 5.95 13.51 -8.99
C CYS A 411 5.41 14.21 -7.73
N LEU A 412 4.57 13.53 -6.94
CA LEU A 412 4.01 14.07 -5.69
C LEU A 412 5.07 14.32 -4.62
N GLY A 413 6.07 13.45 -4.52
CA GLY A 413 7.21 13.60 -3.62
C GLY A 413 8.04 14.84 -3.99
N ALA A 414 8.27 15.06 -5.29
CA ALA A 414 8.95 16.25 -5.79
C ALA A 414 8.15 17.53 -5.49
N VAL A 415 6.83 17.52 -5.74
CA VAL A 415 5.93 18.63 -5.36
C VAL A 415 6.01 18.91 -3.87
N GLY A 416 5.84 17.90 -3.03
CA GLY A 416 5.84 18.07 -1.57
C GLY A 416 7.17 18.62 -1.06
N LEU A 417 8.30 18.18 -1.63
CA LEU A 417 9.62 18.73 -1.31
C LEU A 417 9.75 20.21 -1.73
N ALA A 418 9.33 20.57 -2.94
CA ALA A 418 9.39 21.97 -3.38
C ALA A 418 8.50 22.88 -2.52
N VAL A 419 7.33 22.39 -2.10
CA VAL A 419 6.46 23.09 -1.15
C VAL A 419 7.16 23.28 0.19
N ALA A 420 7.79 22.23 0.72
CA ALA A 420 8.49 22.29 2.00
C ALA A 420 9.69 23.25 1.94
N ASP A 421 10.44 23.25 0.84
CA ASP A 421 11.51 24.22 0.58
C ASP A 421 10.97 25.66 0.59
N PHE A 422 9.84 25.90 -0.08
CA PHE A 422 9.21 27.21 -0.10
C PHE A 422 8.73 27.64 1.29
N VAL A 423 8.28 26.71 2.14
CA VAL A 423 7.94 26.97 3.54
C VAL A 423 9.18 27.34 4.36
N GLU A 424 10.30 26.63 4.19
CA GLU A 424 11.58 26.96 4.84
C GLU A 424 12.05 28.37 4.48
N MET A 425 11.94 28.76 3.20
CA MET A 425 12.25 30.12 2.73
C MET A 425 11.41 31.20 3.40
N ARG A 426 10.21 30.85 3.90
CA ARG A 426 9.27 31.74 4.59
C ARG A 426 9.42 31.71 6.11
N GLY A 427 10.52 31.14 6.61
CA GLY A 427 10.82 31.01 8.03
C GLY A 427 10.17 29.81 8.72
N GLY A 428 9.59 28.88 7.94
CA GLY A 428 9.07 27.63 8.48
C GLY A 428 10.17 26.61 8.80
N SER A 429 9.81 25.58 9.56
CA SER A 429 10.70 24.46 9.88
C SER A 429 10.77 23.44 8.75
N ALA A 430 11.91 22.76 8.63
CA ALA A 430 12.08 21.61 7.75
C ALA A 430 11.04 20.52 8.04
N GLN A 431 10.60 19.82 6.98
CA GLN A 431 9.55 18.82 7.05
C GLN A 431 9.98 17.48 6.45
N THR A 432 9.32 16.40 6.87
CA THR A 432 9.41 15.09 6.23
C THR A 432 8.13 14.85 5.45
N VAL A 433 8.23 14.89 4.13
CA VAL A 433 7.14 14.61 3.18
C VAL A 433 6.96 13.11 3.08
N ARG A 434 5.76 12.60 3.34
CA ARG A 434 5.48 11.16 3.22
C ARG A 434 4.51 10.92 2.08
N VAL A 435 4.89 10.06 1.14
CA VAL A 435 4.05 9.67 0.00
C VAL A 435 3.75 8.19 0.09
N ARG A 436 2.48 7.85 0.26
CA ARG A 436 2.00 6.47 0.33
C ARG A 436 1.68 5.96 -1.08
N GLN A 437 2.07 4.72 -1.38
CA GLN A 437 1.85 4.11 -2.70
C GLN A 437 0.38 4.09 -3.12
N SER A 438 -0.50 3.62 -2.24
CA SER A 438 -1.94 3.56 -2.51
C SER A 438 -2.55 4.94 -2.77
N ASP A 439 -2.18 5.95 -1.99
CA ASP A 439 -2.67 7.33 -2.17
C ASP A 439 -2.18 7.93 -3.50
N ALA A 440 -0.91 7.70 -3.85
CA ALA A 440 -0.32 8.17 -5.10
C ALA A 440 -0.95 7.52 -6.34
N GLY A 441 -1.30 6.23 -6.27
CA GLY A 441 -2.08 5.57 -7.32
C GLY A 441 -3.54 6.03 -7.35
N ALA A 442 -4.15 6.28 -6.19
CA ALA A 442 -5.58 6.60 -6.12
C ALA A 442 -5.88 7.98 -6.69
N VAL A 443 -5.00 8.97 -6.46
CA VAL A 443 -5.24 10.36 -6.91
C VAL A 443 -5.35 10.48 -8.43
N THR A 444 -4.68 9.61 -9.17
CA THR A 444 -4.68 9.63 -10.64
C THR A 444 -5.90 8.94 -11.26
N ALA A 445 -6.73 8.33 -10.41
CA ALA A 445 -8.01 7.72 -10.76
C ALA A 445 -9.21 8.46 -10.16
N GLY A 446 -9.00 9.62 -9.51
CA GLY A 446 -10.04 10.33 -8.74
C GLY A 446 -11.34 10.58 -9.51
N TYR A 447 -11.24 11.01 -10.77
CA TYR A 447 -12.42 11.26 -11.62
C TYR A 447 -13.28 10.02 -11.88
N LEU A 448 -12.72 8.81 -11.77
CA LEU A 448 -13.50 7.58 -11.90
C LEU A 448 -14.43 7.44 -10.72
N HIS A 449 -14.03 7.84 -9.52
CA HIS A 449 -14.77 7.60 -8.29
C HIS A 449 -15.78 8.70 -7.93
N LEU A 450 -15.72 9.86 -8.59
CA LEU A 450 -16.57 11.01 -8.28
C LEU A 450 -18.06 10.73 -8.51
N ARG A 451 -18.85 11.03 -7.48
CA ARG A 451 -20.31 11.09 -7.55
C ARG A 451 -20.76 12.54 -7.42
N VAL A 452 -21.40 13.06 -8.46
CA VAL A 452 -21.95 14.42 -8.49
C VAL A 452 -23.41 14.33 -8.89
N SER A 453 -24.29 14.81 -8.02
CA SER A 453 -25.73 14.76 -8.27
C SER A 453 -26.10 15.55 -9.54
N PRO A 454 -27.04 15.05 -10.36
CA PRO A 454 -27.59 15.84 -11.45
C PRO A 454 -28.39 17.04 -10.93
N ASP A 455 -28.48 18.08 -11.76
CA ASP A 455 -29.39 19.21 -11.60
C ASP A 455 -30.09 19.57 -12.94
N LYS A 456 -30.83 20.68 -12.99
CA LYS A 456 -31.57 21.11 -14.19
C LYS A 456 -30.70 21.36 -15.43
N ASN A 457 -29.44 21.73 -15.23
CA ASN A 457 -28.47 22.08 -16.26
C ASN A 457 -27.30 21.08 -16.34
N TYR A 458 -27.29 20.06 -15.47
CA TYR A 458 -26.13 19.21 -15.24
C TYR A 458 -26.53 17.74 -15.08
N LYS A 459 -25.96 16.87 -15.90
CA LYS A 459 -26.29 15.44 -15.90
C LYS A 459 -25.71 14.66 -14.71
N GLY A 460 -24.83 15.27 -13.92
CA GLY A 460 -24.14 14.58 -12.83
C GLY A 460 -23.13 13.53 -13.31
N CYS A 461 -22.58 12.79 -12.36
CA CYS A 461 -21.81 11.57 -12.58
C CYS A 461 -22.06 10.58 -11.41
N GLU A 462 -22.19 9.29 -11.71
CA GLU A 462 -22.60 8.27 -10.72
C GLU A 462 -21.43 7.42 -10.21
N GLY A 463 -20.20 7.96 -10.25
CA GLY A 463 -18.99 7.26 -9.80
C GLY A 463 -18.54 6.16 -10.76
N PHE A 464 -17.73 5.24 -10.22
CA PHE A 464 -16.89 4.32 -11.00
C PHE A 464 -17.63 3.60 -12.12
N ARG A 465 -18.77 2.97 -11.81
CA ARG A 465 -19.52 2.17 -12.78
C ARG A 465 -19.99 3.00 -13.98
N ALA A 466 -20.59 4.16 -13.75
CA ALA A 466 -21.13 4.98 -14.82
C ALA A 466 -20.01 5.62 -15.66
N THR A 467 -18.90 6.01 -15.02
CA THR A 467 -17.73 6.53 -15.74
C THR A 467 -17.11 5.45 -16.62
N ILE A 468 -16.90 4.23 -16.08
CA ILE A 468 -16.38 3.10 -16.86
C ILE A 468 -17.34 2.74 -18.00
N GLU A 469 -18.65 2.68 -17.76
CA GLU A 469 -19.62 2.39 -18.81
C GLU A 469 -19.59 3.45 -19.91
N ALA A 470 -19.54 4.73 -19.54
CA ALA A 470 -19.48 5.84 -20.48
C ALA A 470 -18.20 5.81 -21.34
N GLU A 471 -17.06 5.52 -20.71
CA GLU A 471 -15.77 5.47 -21.38
C GLU A 471 -15.56 4.18 -22.20
N SER A 472 -16.20 3.07 -21.82
CA SER A 472 -16.15 1.78 -22.54
C SER A 472 -17.03 1.74 -23.79
N ARG A 473 -17.93 2.72 -23.96
CA ARG A 473 -18.76 2.82 -25.17
C ARG A 473 -17.88 3.08 -26.39
N VAL A 474 -18.17 2.36 -27.47
CA VAL A 474 -17.50 2.56 -28.76
C VAL A 474 -17.70 4.00 -29.20
N ASN A 475 -16.60 4.74 -29.33
CA ASN A 475 -16.58 6.10 -29.82
C ASN A 475 -15.85 6.15 -31.18
N PRO A 476 -16.57 6.33 -32.30
CA PRO A 476 -15.96 6.36 -33.63
C PRO A 476 -14.86 7.40 -33.79
N VAL A 477 -14.97 8.54 -33.10
CA VAL A 477 -13.97 9.62 -33.22
C VAL A 477 -12.92 9.58 -32.12
N ARG A 478 -12.90 8.57 -31.25
CA ARG A 478 -11.89 8.44 -30.18
C ARG A 478 -11.46 6.98 -30.02
N ARG A 479 -10.65 6.49 -30.95
CA ARG A 479 -10.20 5.08 -31.01
C ARG A 479 -9.03 4.88 -31.98
N PRO A 480 -8.33 3.73 -31.90
CA PRO A 480 -7.41 3.31 -32.96
C PRO A 480 -8.15 2.81 -34.21
N TYR A 481 -7.51 3.03 -35.36
CA TYR A 481 -7.93 2.56 -36.67
C TYR A 481 -6.76 1.97 -37.46
N PRO A 482 -6.96 0.82 -38.15
CA PRO A 482 -5.96 0.24 -39.03
C PRO A 482 -5.75 1.10 -40.29
N CYS A 483 -4.53 1.07 -40.81
CA CYS A 483 -4.07 1.77 -42.00
C CYS A 483 -3.63 0.76 -43.08
N ARG A 484 -3.40 1.25 -44.31
CA ARG A 484 -3.05 0.44 -45.49
C ARG A 484 -1.78 -0.38 -45.31
N ASP A 485 -0.81 0.18 -44.61
CA ASP A 485 0.51 -0.39 -44.33
C ASP A 485 0.51 -1.41 -43.17
N GLY A 486 -0.66 -1.75 -42.63
CA GLY A 486 -0.80 -2.59 -41.43
C GLY A 486 -0.55 -1.84 -40.12
N GLY A 487 -0.17 -0.57 -40.17
CA GLY A 487 -0.03 0.30 -39.01
C GLY A 487 -1.39 0.75 -38.46
N PHE A 488 -1.35 1.46 -37.34
CA PHE A 488 -2.55 2.05 -36.72
C PHE A 488 -2.36 3.54 -36.49
N VAL A 489 -3.46 4.30 -36.55
CA VAL A 489 -3.54 5.67 -36.04
C VAL A 489 -4.60 5.76 -34.96
N PHE A 490 -4.33 6.52 -33.90
CA PHE A 490 -5.31 6.90 -32.91
C PHE A 490 -5.84 8.29 -33.21
N VAL A 491 -7.15 8.40 -33.44
CA VAL A 491 -7.83 9.68 -33.64
C VAL A 491 -8.50 10.13 -32.35
N HIS A 492 -8.45 11.43 -32.03
CA HIS A 492 -9.06 11.97 -30.81
C HIS A 492 -9.99 13.17 -31.07
N GLY A 493 -11.29 12.88 -31.15
CA GLY A 493 -12.40 13.78 -31.39
C GLY A 493 -13.22 14.10 -30.13
N GLY A 494 -12.60 14.08 -28.95
CA GLY A 494 -13.30 14.31 -27.67
C GLY A 494 -13.93 15.70 -27.51
N LEU A 495 -13.59 16.67 -28.36
CA LEU A 495 -14.17 18.02 -28.37
C LEU A 495 -15.00 18.25 -29.64
N PRO A 496 -16.11 19.02 -29.60
CA PRO A 496 -16.99 19.21 -30.76
C PRO A 496 -16.27 19.63 -32.05
N LYS A 497 -15.34 20.59 -31.96
CA LYS A 497 -14.55 21.04 -33.12
C LYS A 497 -13.62 19.95 -33.67
N LEU A 498 -13.04 19.11 -32.81
CA LEU A 498 -12.18 18.01 -33.24
C LEU A 498 -13.00 16.87 -33.85
N LYS A 499 -14.15 16.54 -33.24
CA LYS A 499 -15.11 15.59 -33.81
C LYS A 499 -15.50 16.02 -35.22
N GLN A 500 -15.97 17.26 -35.38
CA GLN A 500 -16.40 17.75 -36.69
C GLN A 500 -15.24 17.76 -37.69
N GLY A 501 -14.07 18.25 -37.28
CA GLY A 501 -12.89 18.28 -38.15
C GLY A 501 -12.44 16.89 -38.63
N ILE A 502 -12.58 15.84 -37.81
CA ILE A 502 -12.30 14.45 -38.24
C ILE A 502 -13.28 14.02 -39.34
N LEU A 503 -14.58 14.28 -39.15
CA LEU A 503 -15.61 13.92 -40.14
C LEU A 503 -15.45 14.70 -41.45
N ASP A 504 -15.16 15.99 -41.36
CA ASP A 504 -14.91 16.85 -42.51
C ASP A 504 -13.66 16.42 -43.29
N PHE A 505 -12.58 16.07 -42.57
CA PHE A 505 -11.34 15.59 -43.18
C PHE A 505 -11.54 14.30 -43.99
N PHE A 506 -12.34 13.37 -43.47
CA PHE A 506 -12.61 12.10 -44.15
C PHE A 506 -13.78 12.17 -45.14
N GLY A 507 -14.64 13.19 -45.02
CA GLY A 507 -15.89 13.30 -45.77
C GLY A 507 -16.78 12.08 -45.54
N CYS A 508 -17.02 11.72 -44.28
CA CYS A 508 -17.73 10.49 -43.93
C CYS A 508 -18.66 10.65 -42.71
N ASP A 509 -19.53 9.66 -42.53
CA ASP A 509 -20.42 9.59 -41.38
C ASP A 509 -19.65 9.27 -40.08
N CYS A 510 -20.28 9.59 -38.96
CA CYS A 510 -19.71 9.40 -37.62
C CYS A 510 -19.92 7.97 -37.11
N ASP A 511 -19.38 6.99 -37.83
CA ASP A 511 -19.42 5.58 -37.47
C ASP A 511 -18.06 4.90 -37.71
N VAL A 512 -17.90 3.70 -37.14
CA VAL A 512 -16.62 2.99 -37.16
C VAL A 512 -16.25 2.55 -38.57
N GLU A 513 -17.20 2.04 -39.34
CA GLU A 513 -16.98 1.45 -40.66
C GLU A 513 -16.57 2.51 -41.67
N SER A 514 -17.26 3.65 -41.66
CA SER A 514 -16.98 4.81 -42.50
C SER A 514 -15.56 5.34 -42.28
N ILE A 515 -15.17 5.59 -41.01
CA ILE A 515 -13.85 6.11 -40.69
C ILE A 515 -12.77 5.05 -41.01
N GLN A 516 -12.99 3.78 -40.65
CA GLN A 516 -12.02 2.72 -40.90
C GLN A 516 -11.75 2.53 -42.40
N THR A 517 -12.81 2.58 -43.23
CA THR A 517 -12.68 2.49 -44.69
C THR A 517 -11.76 3.58 -45.23
N LYS A 518 -11.80 4.79 -44.66
CA LYS A 518 -10.95 5.91 -45.07
C LYS A 518 -9.53 5.79 -44.54
N THR A 519 -9.32 5.32 -43.30
CA THR A 519 -7.98 5.13 -42.75
C THR A 519 -7.23 4.01 -43.47
N GLN A 520 -7.91 2.93 -43.85
CA GLN A 520 -7.32 1.78 -44.57
C GLN A 520 -6.85 2.12 -46.01
N GLN A 521 -7.16 3.31 -46.52
CA GLN A 521 -6.71 3.76 -47.84
C GLN A 521 -5.34 4.48 -47.79
N LYS A 522 -4.84 4.82 -46.59
CA LYS A 522 -3.62 5.60 -46.41
C LYS A 522 -2.63 4.88 -45.50
N ASN A 523 -1.34 5.15 -45.67
CA ASN A 523 -0.30 4.68 -44.75
C ASN A 523 -0.37 5.50 -43.45
N ALA A 524 -0.05 4.88 -42.30
CA ALA A 524 -0.19 5.53 -41.00
C ALA A 524 0.64 6.84 -40.86
N PRO A 525 1.93 6.89 -41.28
CA PRO A 525 2.72 8.13 -41.19
C PRO A 525 2.19 9.26 -42.07
N GLU A 526 1.73 8.94 -43.28
CA GLU A 526 1.15 9.92 -44.21
C GLU A 526 -0.16 10.49 -43.68
N LEU A 527 -0.98 9.63 -43.09
CA LEU A 527 -2.25 10.01 -42.50
C LEU A 527 -2.08 10.87 -41.25
N GLU A 528 -1.16 10.49 -40.34
CA GLU A 528 -0.81 11.28 -39.16
C GLU A 528 -0.41 12.71 -39.57
N LYS A 529 0.55 12.83 -40.50
CA LYS A 529 1.03 14.12 -41.01
C LYS A 529 -0.10 14.95 -41.64
N ALA A 530 -0.93 14.35 -42.49
CA ALA A 530 -2.00 15.07 -43.19
C ALA A 530 -3.08 15.60 -42.24
N MET A 531 -3.48 14.80 -41.24
CA MET A 531 -4.48 15.20 -40.25
C MET A 531 -3.91 16.19 -39.22
N GLN A 532 -2.64 16.06 -38.82
CA GLN A 532 -1.97 17.06 -37.98
C GLN A 532 -1.88 18.41 -38.69
N ALA A 533 -1.56 18.43 -39.99
CA ALA A 533 -1.58 19.65 -40.81
C ALA A 533 -2.98 20.28 -40.91
N ALA A 534 -4.05 19.47 -40.81
CA ALA A 534 -5.43 19.94 -40.69
C ALA A 534 -5.82 20.39 -39.27
N GLY A 535 -4.87 20.41 -38.33
CA GLY A 535 -5.09 20.80 -36.94
C GLY A 535 -5.92 19.80 -36.14
N LEU A 536 -5.88 18.52 -36.49
CA LEU A 536 -6.56 17.43 -35.77
C LEU A 536 -5.61 16.72 -34.81
N ALA A 537 -6.18 16.13 -33.75
CA ALA A 537 -5.43 15.30 -32.81
C ALA A 537 -5.39 13.86 -33.31
N VAL A 538 -4.28 13.48 -33.92
CA VAL A 538 -4.01 12.12 -34.42
C VAL A 538 -2.58 11.72 -34.12
N THR A 539 -2.36 10.43 -33.92
CA THR A 539 -1.02 9.88 -33.73
C THR A 539 -0.91 8.48 -34.28
N GLN A 540 0.16 8.19 -35.00
CA GLN A 540 0.53 6.84 -35.38
C GLN A 540 0.91 6.02 -34.13
N CYS A 541 0.46 4.77 -34.08
CA CYS A 541 0.91 3.79 -33.09
C CYS A 541 2.36 3.41 -33.35
N ARG A 542 3.21 3.54 -32.33
CA ARG A 542 4.63 3.20 -32.38
C ARG A 542 4.97 2.26 -31.24
N THR A 543 5.98 1.44 -31.42
CA THR A 543 6.68 0.76 -30.33
C THR A 543 7.60 1.74 -29.59
N PRO A 544 8.05 1.42 -28.36
CA PRO A 544 9.08 2.21 -27.67
C PRO A 544 10.32 2.46 -28.52
N GLN A 545 10.79 1.44 -29.25
CA GLN A 545 11.98 1.52 -30.10
C GLN A 545 11.77 2.46 -31.28
N GLU A 546 10.62 2.37 -31.95
CA GLU A 546 10.26 3.28 -33.05
C GLU A 546 10.15 4.73 -32.56
N TRP A 547 9.57 4.96 -31.36
CA TRP A 547 9.50 6.28 -30.76
C TRP A 547 10.89 6.91 -30.56
N ARG A 548 11.85 6.14 -30.01
CA ARG A 548 13.23 6.62 -29.77
C ARG A 548 13.97 6.99 -31.06
N GLN A 549 13.54 6.44 -32.19
CA GLN A 549 14.09 6.77 -33.50
C GLN A 549 13.48 8.05 -34.10
N THR A 550 12.42 8.61 -33.54
CA THR A 550 11.78 9.82 -34.07
C THR A 550 12.61 11.08 -33.83
N GLU A 551 12.43 12.07 -34.70
CA GLU A 551 13.00 13.41 -34.48
C GLU A 551 12.41 14.08 -33.24
N GLN A 552 11.13 13.83 -32.91
CA GLN A 552 10.53 14.37 -31.69
C GLN A 552 11.28 13.90 -30.45
N TYR A 553 11.49 12.59 -30.30
CA TYR A 553 12.22 12.04 -29.17
C TYR A 553 13.64 12.61 -29.08
N ARG A 554 14.38 12.68 -30.20
CA ARG A 554 15.75 13.22 -30.21
C ARG A 554 15.82 14.66 -29.71
N ARG A 555 14.81 15.48 -30.01
CA ARG A 555 14.75 16.88 -29.54
C ARG A 555 14.42 16.94 -28.06
N THR A 556 13.44 16.16 -27.61
CA THR A 556 12.94 16.23 -26.23
C THR A 556 13.81 15.48 -25.23
N SER A 557 14.51 14.41 -25.63
CA SER A 557 15.33 13.58 -24.72
C SER A 557 16.58 14.30 -24.19
N SER A 558 16.96 15.41 -24.81
CA SER A 558 18.04 16.28 -24.35
C SER A 558 17.59 17.35 -23.35
N LEU A 559 16.28 17.50 -23.16
CA LEU A 559 15.69 18.50 -22.28
C LEU A 559 15.37 17.86 -20.92
N PRO A 560 15.38 18.65 -19.84
CA PRO A 560 14.89 18.18 -18.55
C PRO A 560 13.39 17.87 -18.63
N VAL A 561 12.93 16.92 -17.83
CA VAL A 561 11.52 16.56 -17.68
C VAL A 561 10.61 17.77 -17.35
N VAL A 562 11.14 18.76 -16.62
CA VAL A 562 10.53 20.08 -16.41
C VAL A 562 11.58 21.15 -16.72
N LEU A 563 11.29 22.02 -17.67
CA LEU A 563 12.15 23.15 -18.02
C LEU A 563 11.69 24.40 -17.26
N VAL A 564 12.61 24.98 -16.47
CA VAL A 564 12.41 26.25 -15.76
C VAL A 564 13.46 27.24 -16.24
N GLU A 565 13.06 28.18 -17.09
CA GLU A 565 13.96 29.17 -17.69
C GLU A 565 13.69 30.55 -17.11
N PRO A 566 14.68 31.20 -16.47
CA PRO A 566 14.51 32.58 -16.04
C PRO A 566 14.23 33.50 -17.21
N VAL A 567 13.26 34.40 -17.04
CA VAL A 567 13.02 35.49 -18.01
C VAL A 567 14.26 36.40 -18.01
N PRO A 568 14.86 36.68 -19.19
CA PRO A 568 16.02 37.55 -19.28
C PRO A 568 15.73 38.88 -18.58
N SER A 569 16.53 39.21 -17.58
CA SER A 569 16.44 40.52 -16.95
C SER A 569 16.97 41.54 -17.95
N GLY A 570 16.11 42.48 -18.38
CA GLY A 570 16.63 43.76 -18.89
C GLY A 570 17.56 44.40 -17.85
N ASN A 571 18.34 45.41 -18.25
CA ASN A 571 19.43 46.05 -17.48
C ASN A 571 19.09 46.61 -16.06
N GLY A 572 17.93 46.32 -15.47
CA GLY A 572 17.60 46.70 -14.09
C GLY A 572 17.74 45.52 -13.12
N ASN A 573 18.45 45.74 -12.01
CA ASN A 573 18.36 44.89 -10.83
C ASN A 573 16.89 44.81 -10.38
N ARG A 574 16.33 43.60 -10.29
CA ARG A 574 14.99 43.38 -9.73
C ARG A 574 15.14 42.98 -8.27
N GLU A 575 14.49 43.72 -7.38
CA GLU A 575 14.48 43.39 -5.96
C GLU A 575 13.72 42.07 -5.74
N PRO A 576 14.25 41.15 -4.91
CA PRO A 576 13.53 39.96 -4.49
C PRO A 576 12.17 40.32 -3.87
N ARG A 577 11.10 39.60 -4.26
CA ARG A 577 9.78 39.82 -3.66
C ARG A 577 9.77 39.25 -2.25
N CYS A 578 9.66 40.11 -1.24
CA CYS A 578 9.53 39.67 0.16
C CYS A 578 8.32 38.74 0.31
N LEU A 579 8.57 37.54 0.80
CA LEU A 579 7.53 36.57 1.13
C LEU A 579 6.94 36.92 2.50
N GLU A 580 5.63 36.77 2.68
CA GLU A 580 5.07 36.94 4.03
C GLU A 580 5.65 35.86 4.94
N SER A 581 6.18 36.29 6.09
CA SER A 581 6.68 35.41 7.14
C SER A 581 5.53 34.69 7.84
N SER A 582 5.69 33.39 8.09
CA SER A 582 4.72 32.56 8.82
C SER A 582 3.32 32.46 8.19
N PRO A 583 3.21 31.96 6.95
CA PRO A 583 1.91 31.81 6.29
C PRO A 583 1.04 30.72 6.95
N THR A 584 -0.28 30.85 6.85
CA THR A 584 -1.24 29.82 7.33
C THR A 584 -1.25 28.57 6.45
N ARG A 585 -0.94 28.70 5.16
CA ARG A 585 -0.72 27.60 4.20
C ARG A 585 0.48 27.90 3.30
N PRO A 586 1.18 26.89 2.76
CA PRO A 586 2.45 27.09 2.04
C PRO A 586 2.42 28.16 0.94
N LEU A 587 1.37 28.17 0.10
CA LEU A 587 1.22 29.09 -1.02
C LEU A 587 0.24 30.25 -0.72
N SER A 588 -0.03 30.55 0.55
CA SER A 588 -0.84 31.71 0.92
C SER A 588 -0.22 32.99 0.36
N GLY A 589 -1.06 33.84 -0.22
CA GLY A 589 -0.66 35.09 -0.88
C GLY A 589 -0.28 34.94 -2.36
N VAL A 590 -0.20 33.71 -2.90
CA VAL A 590 0.07 33.47 -4.33
C VAL A 590 -1.24 33.54 -5.13
N VAL A 591 -1.26 34.35 -6.19
CA VAL A 591 -2.41 34.48 -7.11
C VAL A 591 -2.11 33.82 -8.45
N VAL A 592 -3.00 32.93 -8.90
CA VAL A 592 -2.83 32.14 -10.13
C VAL A 592 -3.99 32.40 -11.07
N LEU A 593 -3.69 32.67 -12.34
CA LEU A 593 -4.66 32.68 -13.44
C LEU A 593 -4.57 31.36 -14.20
N ASP A 594 -5.67 30.60 -14.16
CA ASP A 594 -5.75 29.27 -14.76
C ASP A 594 -6.57 29.33 -16.07
N PHE A 595 -5.87 29.22 -17.20
CA PHE A 595 -6.40 29.14 -18.58
C PHE A 595 -6.36 27.72 -19.14
N THR A 596 -6.72 26.74 -18.32
CA THR A 596 -6.53 25.33 -18.66
C THR A 596 -7.83 24.58 -18.94
N HIS A 597 -7.73 23.35 -19.46
CA HIS A 597 -8.89 22.50 -19.74
C HIS A 597 -8.56 21.01 -19.59
N ILE A 598 -9.59 20.19 -19.36
CA ILE A 598 -9.50 18.72 -19.29
C ILE A 598 -8.83 18.23 -18.00
N ILE A 599 -7.57 17.76 -18.02
CA ILE A 599 -6.96 17.11 -16.85
C ILE A 599 -5.54 17.63 -16.57
N ALA A 600 -4.60 17.47 -17.50
CA ALA A 600 -3.18 17.74 -17.23
C ALA A 600 -2.90 19.14 -16.69
N SER A 601 -3.21 20.16 -17.48
CA SER A 601 -2.98 21.55 -17.10
C SER A 601 -3.89 22.00 -15.93
N PRO A 602 -5.17 21.60 -15.84
CA PRO A 602 -5.98 21.85 -14.63
C PRO A 602 -5.41 21.28 -13.33
N VAL A 603 -4.74 20.13 -13.36
CA VAL A 603 -4.10 19.55 -12.16
C VAL A 603 -3.01 20.47 -11.63
N VAL A 604 -2.29 21.24 -12.47
CA VAL A 604 -1.34 22.27 -12.03
C VAL A 604 -2.02 23.25 -11.07
N GLY A 605 -3.09 23.90 -11.54
CA GLY A 605 -3.83 24.87 -10.73
C GLY A 605 -4.46 24.24 -9.49
N ARG A 606 -4.94 23.00 -9.58
CA ARG A 606 -5.52 22.29 -8.43
C ARG A 606 -4.47 22.07 -7.35
N THR A 607 -3.31 21.55 -7.71
CA THR A 607 -2.21 21.28 -6.77
C THR A 607 -1.73 22.57 -6.10
N LEU A 608 -1.69 23.70 -6.82
CA LEU A 608 -1.38 24.99 -6.21
C LEU A 608 -2.48 25.45 -5.23
N ALA A 609 -3.76 25.26 -5.56
CA ALA A 609 -4.89 25.57 -4.67
C ALA A 609 -4.90 24.69 -3.41
N GLU A 610 -4.60 23.39 -3.54
CA GLU A 610 -4.45 22.44 -2.42
C GLU A 610 -3.35 22.87 -1.43
N HIS A 611 -2.39 23.69 -1.86
CA HIS A 611 -1.35 24.26 -1.00
C HIS A 611 -1.63 25.72 -0.58
N GLY A 612 -2.79 26.27 -0.92
CA GLY A 612 -3.31 27.55 -0.41
C GLY A 612 -3.18 28.75 -1.35
N ALA A 613 -2.81 28.55 -2.62
CA ALA A 613 -2.84 29.63 -3.61
C ALA A 613 -4.29 30.03 -3.94
N LEU A 614 -4.51 31.33 -4.23
CA LEU A 614 -5.76 31.81 -4.82
C LEU A 614 -5.72 31.52 -6.33
N VAL A 615 -6.41 30.45 -6.74
CA VAL A 615 -6.45 30.05 -8.14
C VAL A 615 -7.75 30.50 -8.79
N ILE A 616 -7.65 31.48 -9.69
CA ILE A 616 -8.76 32.02 -10.47
C ILE A 616 -8.86 31.22 -11.75
N LYS A 617 -9.91 30.39 -11.83
CA LYS A 617 -10.22 29.57 -13.00
C LYS A 617 -10.97 30.41 -14.03
N VAL A 618 -10.32 30.77 -15.13
CA VAL A 618 -10.97 31.55 -16.18
C VAL A 618 -11.86 30.64 -17.02
N VAL A 619 -13.17 30.88 -16.98
CA VAL A 619 -14.19 30.07 -17.65
C VAL A 619 -14.92 30.84 -18.74
N TYR A 620 -15.33 30.12 -19.78
CA TYR A 620 -16.21 30.63 -20.83
C TYR A 620 -17.54 29.86 -20.79
N SER A 621 -18.65 30.58 -20.65
CA SER A 621 -19.98 30.03 -20.33
C SER A 621 -20.55 29.06 -21.36
N GLU A 622 -20.14 29.15 -22.63
CA GLU A 622 -20.69 28.30 -23.70
C GLU A 622 -19.87 27.03 -23.94
N ARG A 623 -18.84 26.78 -23.13
CA ARG A 623 -18.04 25.57 -23.23
C ARG A 623 -18.85 24.35 -22.73
N PRO A 624 -18.85 23.23 -23.45
CA PRO A 624 -19.41 21.97 -22.94
C PRO A 624 -18.70 21.54 -21.66
N ARG A 625 -19.45 21.43 -20.56
CA ARG A 625 -18.93 20.92 -19.29
C ARG A 625 -18.61 19.43 -19.40
N ARG A 626 -17.59 19.00 -18.66
CA ARG A 626 -17.18 17.60 -18.49
C ARG A 626 -17.23 17.26 -17.01
N PRO A 627 -18.40 16.88 -16.47
CA PRO A 627 -18.65 16.72 -15.04
C PRO A 627 -17.52 16.07 -14.23
N CYS A 628 -17.14 14.84 -14.59
CA CYS A 628 -16.13 14.08 -13.84
C CYS A 628 -14.76 14.76 -13.84
N PHE A 629 -14.39 15.49 -14.90
CA PHE A 629 -13.11 16.18 -14.98
C PHE A 629 -13.16 17.56 -14.34
N ASP A 630 -14.24 18.31 -14.61
CA ASP A 630 -14.39 19.68 -14.12
C ASP A 630 -14.43 19.71 -12.58
N GLU A 631 -15.18 18.80 -11.95
CA GLU A 631 -15.26 18.76 -10.48
C GLU A 631 -13.97 18.19 -9.86
N GLU A 632 -13.34 17.21 -10.50
CA GLU A 632 -12.11 16.60 -9.99
C GLU A 632 -10.91 17.54 -10.03
N THR A 633 -10.82 18.36 -11.08
CA THR A 633 -9.61 19.14 -11.36
C THR A 633 -9.75 20.62 -11.02
N ASN A 634 -10.92 21.07 -10.56
CA ASN A 634 -11.14 22.48 -10.22
C ASN A 634 -11.60 22.72 -8.78
N HIS A 635 -11.63 21.71 -7.92
CA HIS A 635 -11.87 21.96 -6.50
C HIS A 635 -10.80 22.88 -5.90
N GLY A 636 -11.23 23.76 -4.99
CA GLY A 636 -10.37 24.80 -4.42
C GLY A 636 -10.13 26.03 -5.32
N LYS A 637 -10.56 26.01 -6.59
CA LYS A 637 -10.42 27.15 -7.51
C LYS A 637 -11.66 28.05 -7.50
N VAL A 638 -11.45 29.34 -7.78
CA VAL A 638 -12.52 30.33 -7.90
C VAL A 638 -12.83 30.55 -9.38
N PRO A 639 -14.02 30.16 -9.89
CA PRO A 639 -14.37 30.38 -11.28
C PRO A 639 -14.63 31.86 -11.55
N LEU A 640 -14.06 32.39 -12.62
CA LEU A 640 -14.33 33.74 -13.12
C LEU A 640 -14.68 33.67 -14.61
N HIS A 641 -15.87 34.16 -14.95
CA HIS A 641 -16.29 34.26 -16.34
C HIS A 641 -15.63 35.46 -17.01
N ILE A 642 -14.95 35.21 -18.14
CA ILE A 642 -14.33 36.24 -18.97
C ILE A 642 -14.70 35.96 -20.42
N ASN A 643 -15.36 36.91 -21.08
CA ASN A 643 -15.59 36.86 -22.51
C ASN A 643 -14.61 37.78 -23.24
N LEU A 644 -13.59 37.22 -23.90
CA LEU A 644 -12.58 37.99 -24.63
C LEU A 644 -13.13 38.77 -25.85
N GLN A 645 -14.38 38.54 -26.25
CA GLN A 645 -15.08 39.34 -27.26
C GLN A 645 -15.67 40.63 -26.67
N ALA A 646 -15.88 40.69 -25.35
CA ALA A 646 -16.35 41.87 -24.66
C ALA A 646 -15.15 42.76 -24.28
N LYS A 647 -15.13 44.00 -24.78
CA LYS A 647 -14.01 44.95 -24.53
C LYS A 647 -13.74 45.16 -23.04
N GLY A 648 -14.77 45.21 -22.21
CA GLY A 648 -14.63 45.37 -20.75
C GLY A 648 -13.93 44.18 -20.08
N ASP A 649 -14.19 42.96 -20.54
CA ASP A 649 -13.60 41.74 -19.99
C ASP A 649 -12.13 41.58 -20.39
N ARG A 650 -11.74 42.06 -21.58
CA ARG A 650 -10.32 42.13 -21.97
C ARG A 650 -9.51 43.01 -21.03
N GLN A 651 -10.04 44.19 -20.66
CA GLN A 651 -9.35 45.08 -19.73
C GLN A 651 -9.26 44.46 -18.33
N ARG A 652 -10.36 43.88 -17.84
CA ARG A 652 -10.37 43.15 -16.56
C ARG A 652 -9.32 42.04 -16.52
N LEU A 653 -9.14 41.32 -17.62
CA LEU A 653 -8.10 40.29 -17.70
C LEU A 653 -6.69 40.88 -17.61
N TRP A 654 -6.41 42.01 -18.27
CA TRP A 654 -5.11 42.68 -18.11
C TRP A 654 -4.87 43.14 -16.67
N ASP A 655 -5.89 43.68 -16.01
CA ASP A 655 -5.80 44.09 -14.60
C ASP A 655 -5.48 42.88 -13.70
N LEU A 656 -6.08 41.71 -14.00
CA LEU A 656 -5.77 40.46 -13.30
C LEU A 656 -4.35 39.96 -13.59
N VAL A 657 -3.89 40.03 -14.84
CA VAL A 657 -2.52 39.65 -15.22
C VAL A 657 -1.49 40.50 -14.50
N ALA A 658 -1.75 41.79 -14.34
CA ALA A 658 -0.88 42.71 -13.59
C ALA A 658 -0.76 42.35 -12.10
N ALA A 659 -1.78 41.72 -11.52
CA ALA A 659 -1.81 41.32 -10.11
C ALA A 659 -1.39 39.86 -9.88
N ALA A 660 -1.32 39.03 -10.92
CA ALA A 660 -1.05 37.60 -10.81
C ALA A 660 0.42 37.28 -10.55
N ASP A 661 0.65 36.16 -9.87
CA ASP A 661 1.97 35.56 -9.71
C ASP A 661 2.29 34.54 -10.78
N ILE A 662 1.27 33.76 -11.17
CA ILE A 662 1.40 32.63 -12.09
C ILE A 662 0.28 32.70 -13.12
N PHE A 663 0.62 32.47 -14.39
CA PHE A 663 -0.32 32.25 -15.47
C PHE A 663 -0.11 30.84 -16.04
N ILE A 664 -1.17 30.03 -16.06
CA ILE A 664 -1.12 28.66 -16.58
C ILE A 664 -1.84 28.61 -17.93
N ASP A 665 -1.08 28.40 -19.00
CA ASP A 665 -1.63 28.14 -20.34
C ASP A 665 -1.74 26.63 -20.59
N GLY A 666 -2.96 26.17 -20.85
CA GLY A 666 -3.23 24.78 -21.26
C GLY A 666 -3.78 24.66 -22.67
N TYR A 667 -3.68 25.70 -23.49
CA TYR A 667 -4.07 25.69 -24.88
C TYR A 667 -2.91 25.30 -25.79
N THR A 668 -3.23 24.86 -27.01
CA THR A 668 -2.22 24.67 -28.05
C THR A 668 -1.50 25.98 -28.36
N GLU A 669 -0.22 25.89 -28.68
CA GLU A 669 0.65 27.02 -29.03
C GLU A 669 -0.04 28.08 -29.94
N GLY A 670 0.14 29.34 -29.55
CA GLY A 670 -0.38 30.50 -30.27
C GLY A 670 -1.90 30.75 -30.14
N VAL A 671 -2.66 29.90 -29.43
CA VAL A 671 -4.11 30.14 -29.24
C VAL A 671 -4.37 31.42 -28.45
N LEU A 672 -3.74 31.59 -27.29
CA LEU A 672 -3.88 32.82 -26.48
C LEU A 672 -3.20 34.02 -27.13
N GLU A 673 -2.09 33.80 -27.83
CA GLU A 673 -1.40 34.84 -28.59
C GLU A 673 -2.31 35.48 -29.65
N ARG A 674 -3.05 34.67 -30.43
CA ARG A 674 -4.05 35.18 -31.39
C ARG A 674 -5.19 35.94 -30.72
N GLN A 675 -5.41 35.74 -29.42
CA GLN A 675 -6.37 36.51 -28.64
C GLN A 675 -5.75 37.78 -28.02
N GLY A 676 -4.44 38.00 -28.18
CA GLY A 676 -3.68 39.13 -27.64
C GLY A 676 -3.04 38.87 -26.27
N PHE A 677 -3.05 37.63 -25.77
CA PHE A 677 -2.52 37.24 -24.47
C PHE A 677 -1.38 36.21 -24.63
N GLY A 678 -0.46 36.49 -25.56
CA GLY A 678 0.73 35.65 -25.76
C GLY A 678 1.78 35.89 -24.67
N LYS A 679 2.72 34.95 -24.51
CA LYS A 679 3.78 34.99 -23.49
C LYS A 679 4.47 36.36 -23.40
N ASP A 680 4.92 36.91 -24.53
CA ASP A 680 5.62 38.21 -24.57
C ASP A 680 4.75 39.37 -24.09
N ALA A 681 3.46 39.39 -24.49
CA ALA A 681 2.53 40.44 -24.08
C ALA A 681 2.18 40.34 -22.59
N LEU A 682 2.04 39.12 -22.06
CA LEU A 682 1.83 38.86 -20.64
C LEU A 682 3.05 39.30 -19.82
N GLN A 683 4.26 38.97 -20.27
CA GLN A 683 5.51 39.38 -19.62
C GLN A 683 5.75 40.89 -19.70
N ALA A 684 5.35 41.55 -20.80
CA ALA A 684 5.41 43.01 -20.91
C ALA A 684 4.45 43.70 -19.92
N CYS A 685 3.27 43.12 -19.70
CA CYS A 685 2.30 43.61 -18.71
C CYS A 685 2.77 43.37 -17.28
N ASN A 686 3.32 42.19 -17.00
CA ASN A 686 3.81 41.81 -15.69
C ASN A 686 5.16 41.08 -15.83
N PRO A 687 6.29 41.82 -15.71
CA PRO A 687 7.62 41.24 -15.85
C PRO A 687 7.95 40.19 -14.79
N ASN A 688 7.19 40.14 -13.69
CA ASN A 688 7.38 39.21 -12.58
C ASN A 688 6.47 37.96 -12.69
N LEU A 689 5.66 37.86 -13.75
CA LEU A 689 4.73 36.77 -13.98
C LEU A 689 5.48 35.48 -14.32
N ILE A 690 5.19 34.42 -13.58
CA ILE A 690 5.62 33.06 -13.93
C ILE A 690 4.66 32.50 -14.97
N TYR A 691 5.18 32.03 -16.10
CA TYR A 691 4.36 31.47 -17.18
C TYR A 691 4.54 29.95 -17.25
N VAL A 692 3.47 29.21 -16.96
CA VAL A 692 3.47 27.74 -17.02
C VAL A 692 2.77 27.30 -18.30
N ASP A 693 3.56 26.69 -19.20
CA ASP A 693 3.05 26.06 -20.41
C ASP A 693 2.96 24.55 -20.23
N VAL A 694 1.87 23.94 -20.68
CA VAL A 694 1.65 22.49 -20.60
C VAL A 694 1.19 21.96 -21.95
N THR A 695 2.07 21.23 -22.64
CA THR A 695 1.81 20.68 -23.97
C THR A 695 1.98 19.16 -23.99
N CYS A 696 1.36 18.49 -24.97
CA CYS A 696 1.39 17.02 -25.08
C CYS A 696 2.77 16.47 -25.52
N TYR A 697 3.52 17.22 -26.32
CA TYR A 697 4.75 16.74 -26.97
C TYR A 697 6.00 17.55 -26.59
N GLY A 698 5.89 18.56 -25.73
CA GLY A 698 6.95 19.53 -25.45
C GLY A 698 6.94 20.71 -26.44
N HIS A 699 7.87 21.64 -26.26
CA HIS A 699 7.96 22.90 -27.01
C HIS A 699 8.98 22.88 -28.16
N VAL A 700 9.62 21.73 -28.41
CA VAL A 700 10.60 21.53 -29.49
C VAL A 700 10.22 20.36 -30.38
N GLY A 701 10.77 20.33 -31.59
CA GLY A 701 10.60 19.22 -32.53
C GLY A 701 9.32 19.30 -33.37
N PRO A 702 9.14 18.35 -34.30
CA PRO A 702 8.08 18.40 -35.30
C PRO A 702 6.66 18.30 -34.73
N LEU A 703 6.49 17.78 -33.50
CA LEU A 703 5.19 17.65 -32.85
C LEU A 703 4.86 18.78 -31.87
N ALA A 704 5.74 19.77 -31.69
CA ALA A 704 5.56 20.83 -30.67
C ALA A 704 4.22 21.59 -30.80
N SER A 705 3.82 21.92 -32.03
CA SER A 705 2.57 22.62 -32.33
C SER A 705 1.38 21.69 -32.58
N CYS A 706 1.57 20.37 -32.46
CA CYS A 706 0.51 19.39 -32.69
C CYS A 706 -0.42 19.27 -31.47
N LYS A 707 -1.71 19.10 -31.75
CA LYS A 707 -2.70 18.80 -30.71
C LYS A 707 -2.53 17.36 -30.26
N GLY A 708 -2.56 17.14 -28.95
CA GLY A 708 -2.49 15.81 -28.36
C GLY A 708 -3.23 15.74 -27.04
N PHE A 709 -3.59 14.50 -26.69
CA PHE A 709 -4.16 14.09 -25.42
C PHE A 709 -3.34 12.92 -24.89
N GLN A 710 -3.55 12.50 -23.65
CA GLN A 710 -2.85 11.34 -23.11
C GLN A 710 -2.89 10.12 -24.04
N GLN A 711 -4.04 9.77 -24.63
CA GLN A 711 -4.12 8.62 -25.53
C GLN A 711 -3.19 8.80 -26.75
N ASN A 712 -3.11 10.01 -27.30
CA ASN A 712 -2.15 10.33 -28.35
C ASN A 712 -0.70 10.15 -27.89
N ALA A 713 -0.34 10.63 -26.70
CA ALA A 713 0.98 10.40 -26.11
C ALA A 713 1.27 8.91 -25.93
N ASN A 714 0.28 8.12 -25.49
CA ASN A 714 0.44 6.68 -25.30
C ASN A 714 0.72 5.94 -26.61
N PHE A 715 0.04 6.34 -27.69
CA PHE A 715 0.28 5.81 -29.03
C PHE A 715 1.62 6.28 -29.61
N ALA A 716 2.01 7.52 -29.35
CA ALA A 716 3.28 8.08 -29.82
C ALA A 716 4.47 7.37 -29.19
N THR A 717 4.44 7.22 -27.86
CA THR A 717 5.56 6.71 -27.07
C THR A 717 5.68 5.20 -27.06
N GLY A 718 4.58 4.50 -27.36
CA GLY A 718 4.51 3.04 -27.36
C GLY A 718 4.03 2.41 -26.06
N VAL A 719 3.61 3.23 -25.10
CA VAL A 719 2.82 2.80 -23.94
C VAL A 719 1.58 2.02 -24.38
N ALA A 720 0.95 2.39 -25.50
CA ALA A 720 -0.20 1.68 -26.04
C ALA A 720 0.12 0.23 -26.43
N VAL A 721 1.26 0.03 -27.10
CA VAL A 721 1.75 -1.30 -27.49
C VAL A 721 2.10 -2.11 -26.24
N VAL A 722 2.75 -1.48 -25.26
CA VAL A 722 3.21 -2.11 -24.01
C VAL A 722 2.05 -2.49 -23.08
N ALA A 723 0.93 -1.77 -23.13
CA ALA A 723 -0.26 -2.10 -22.35
C ALA A 723 -1.14 -3.18 -23.01
N ASP A 724 -1.15 -3.27 -24.34
CA ASP A 724 -1.85 -4.29 -25.16
C ASP A 724 -3.30 -4.58 -24.72
N GLU A 725 -3.66 -5.78 -24.27
CA GLU A 725 -5.04 -6.08 -23.85
C GLU A 725 -5.51 -5.22 -22.66
N GLN A 726 -4.57 -4.74 -21.83
CA GLN A 726 -4.85 -3.77 -20.75
C GLN A 726 -4.89 -2.32 -21.24
N PHE A 727 -4.62 -2.07 -22.52
CA PHE A 727 -4.60 -0.72 -23.06
C PHE A 727 -5.93 0.00 -22.85
N LEU A 728 -7.06 -0.71 -22.88
CA LEU A 728 -8.35 -0.11 -22.56
C LEU A 728 -8.37 0.39 -21.10
N ALA A 729 -7.89 -0.41 -20.14
CA ALA A 729 -7.75 0.03 -18.74
C ALA A 729 -6.78 1.22 -18.60
N TYR A 730 -5.73 1.27 -19.41
CA TYR A 730 -4.78 2.39 -19.43
C TYR A 730 -5.36 3.65 -20.11
N GLN A 731 -6.20 3.51 -21.12
CA GLN A 731 -6.96 4.63 -21.71
C GLN A 731 -7.96 5.22 -20.73
N LEU A 732 -8.44 4.40 -19.79
CA LEU A 732 -9.40 4.75 -18.75
C LEU A 732 -8.76 5.43 -17.53
N LEU A 733 -7.44 5.52 -17.47
CA LEU A 733 -6.70 6.05 -16.33
C LEU A 733 -5.88 7.23 -16.81
N SER A 734 -6.16 8.46 -16.36
CA SER A 734 -5.53 9.69 -16.88
C SER A 734 -4.13 9.98 -16.30
N GLN A 735 -3.32 8.93 -16.15
CA GLN A 735 -2.05 8.92 -15.43
C GLN A 735 -1.02 9.92 -15.94
N VAL A 736 -0.82 9.97 -17.25
CA VAL A 736 0.14 10.88 -17.88
C VAL A 736 -0.32 12.32 -17.69
N ASP A 737 -1.63 12.55 -17.78
CA ASP A 737 -2.20 13.88 -17.53
C ASP A 737 -1.94 14.32 -16.07
N TYR A 738 -2.24 13.48 -15.07
CA TYR A 738 -1.98 13.82 -13.65
C TYR A 738 -0.49 14.02 -13.37
N ALA A 739 0.37 13.12 -13.84
CA ALA A 739 1.82 13.24 -13.68
C ALA A 739 2.34 14.55 -14.30
N THR A 740 1.88 14.89 -15.51
CA THR A 740 2.20 16.17 -16.18
C THR A 740 1.74 17.36 -15.35
N GLY A 741 0.54 17.30 -14.77
CA GLY A 741 0.02 18.35 -13.89
C GLY A 741 0.83 18.53 -12.60
N PHE A 742 1.23 17.44 -11.95
CA PHE A 742 2.10 17.50 -10.78
C PHE A 742 3.47 18.07 -11.13
N MET A 743 4.05 17.68 -12.27
CA MET A 743 5.32 18.23 -12.77
C MET A 743 5.21 19.72 -13.12
N GLY A 744 4.09 20.17 -13.70
CA GLY A 744 3.83 21.59 -13.95
C GLY A 744 3.69 22.40 -12.65
N ALA A 745 3.02 21.85 -11.63
CA ALA A 745 2.92 22.49 -10.31
C ALA A 745 4.30 22.56 -9.64
N TYR A 746 5.09 21.48 -9.74
CA TYR A 746 6.46 21.43 -9.25
C TYR A 746 7.32 22.53 -9.89
N GLY A 747 7.32 22.65 -11.23
CA GLY A 747 8.02 23.72 -11.95
C GLY A 747 7.58 25.11 -11.53
N ALA A 748 6.28 25.33 -11.34
CA ALA A 748 5.73 26.60 -10.87
C ALA A 748 6.24 26.97 -9.46
N ILE A 749 6.35 26.00 -8.55
CA ILE A 749 6.88 26.22 -7.20
C ILE A 749 8.40 26.47 -7.24
N LEU A 750 9.14 25.75 -8.08
CA LEU A 750 10.57 26.04 -8.30
C LEU A 750 10.79 27.47 -8.84
N ALA A 751 9.94 27.91 -9.77
CA ALA A 751 9.97 29.28 -10.28
C ALA A 751 9.62 30.32 -9.19
N LEU A 752 8.68 30.01 -8.28
CA LEU A 752 8.41 30.85 -7.11
C LEU A 752 9.62 30.95 -6.18
N CYS A 753 10.28 29.82 -5.88
CA CYS A 753 11.52 29.78 -5.09
C CYS A 753 12.64 30.60 -5.77
N HIS A 754 12.79 30.46 -7.08
CA HIS A 754 13.75 31.23 -7.87
C HIS A 754 13.47 32.73 -7.76
N ARG A 755 12.25 33.15 -8.08
CA ARG A 755 11.81 34.56 -8.03
C ARG A 755 11.94 35.17 -6.65
N ALA A 756 11.66 34.42 -5.59
CA ALA A 756 11.82 34.89 -4.22
C ALA A 756 13.29 35.13 -3.83
N ARG A 757 14.25 34.47 -4.50
CA ARG A 757 15.68 34.68 -4.27
C ARG A 757 16.28 35.75 -5.18
N THR A 758 15.85 35.80 -6.44
CA THR A 758 16.51 36.58 -7.50
C THR A 758 15.72 37.80 -7.95
N GLY A 759 14.43 37.88 -7.62
CA GLY A 759 13.51 38.87 -8.20
C GLY A 759 13.15 38.58 -9.66
N GLN A 760 13.63 37.49 -10.27
CA GLN A 760 13.42 37.15 -11.68
C GLN A 760 12.29 36.14 -11.86
N ALA A 761 11.41 36.37 -12.84
CA ALA A 761 10.36 35.43 -13.22
C ALA A 761 10.92 34.28 -14.08
N SER A 762 10.07 33.31 -14.40
CA SER A 762 10.38 32.18 -15.29
C SER A 762 9.25 31.90 -16.26
#